data_AF-D7D935-F1
#
_entry.id   AF-D7D935-F1
#
_cell.length_a   1.000
_cell.length_b   1.000
_cell.length_c   1.000
_cell.angle_alpha   90.00
_cell.angle_beta   90.00
_cell.angle_gamma   90.00
#
_symmetry.space_group_name_H-M   'P 1'
#
loop_
_entity.id
_entity.type
_entity.pdbx_description
1 polymer ?
#
loop_
_entity_poly.entity_id
_entity_poly.type
_entity_poly.pdbx_seq_one_letter_code
_entity_poly.pdbx_strand_id
1 'polypeptide(L)'
;MKVKAKKSIIDYILSYSKKQEKEHVKAEEKTLPRKVTEKAKIKITRNIWDLTGKIVVIAEKPKAANKIALALSKNPIRKSIYGIPYYMIKTKNGLIIVASAAGHLYGLHTDQYGYPVFRYEWKPLYQIGHKAKHTKKFITALSKLCSNADYYVNACDYDIEGSVIGYLIIYFHGDLEKSLRAKFSSLTIGELRESFRKLTSLDWEMIEAGLCRHELDWIWGINISRALMSSVKMASGKRVILSAGRVQTPTLRYIVEKDIERRLFIPLPQYSLSINISKNNYEIHVEYKGKAVETKKKAKEIIKDIKNTGYLTVKKYEEKKYWLNPPPAFNLGDLQEEAARIYRFSPYKTQSIAEKLYLDALISYPRTNSQKLPPTLNYKGIMNKLSRINNYKELISNLLVETRGVLKPVQGPKDDPAHPAIYPTGVKPKDLGKDEWKIYDLIVRRFLAAFASRARISHRIVYLEYPKDPSMVFMASGRKILELGWLRYYPFSMPEERFLPRFQHGEKVKITKASIRKTYTKPPEKISRIKILRWMENVGIGTEATRARIIEILFNRKYLRSVGGRVEATDLGLGIIEVLMEYFPEITSVSLTRYFEGEMEKIRLGIRRRDEVVRDAKNTLIKLIVSFDKKKYQIGKTLSYRLGYLTPTNKCMLCNREAYKNNLCKYHYQALNTIVKTYEEWKRREGVDWDKYLSSIKKLKSTGKWIVEVIQNFEKIKYSHSK
;
A
#
# COMPACT_ATOMS: atom_id res chain seq x y z
N MET A 1 9.95 21.62 -55.96
CA MET A 1 11.16 21.88 -55.16
C MET A 1 11.30 20.82 -54.08
N LYS A 2 11.87 19.67 -54.46
CA LYS A 2 12.28 18.57 -53.57
C LYS A 2 13.70 18.85 -53.06
N VAL A 3 14.05 18.23 -51.94
CA VAL A 3 15.42 18.00 -51.43
C VAL A 3 16.14 19.24 -50.85
N LYS A 4 15.92 19.55 -49.55
CA LYS A 4 16.97 20.15 -48.67
C LYS A 4 16.64 20.29 -47.16
N ALA A 5 15.55 19.70 -46.64
CA ALA A 5 15.20 19.75 -45.20
C ALA A 5 15.37 18.42 -44.44
N LYS A 6 16.27 17.54 -44.92
CA LYS A 6 16.60 16.25 -44.28
C LYS A 6 18.05 16.19 -43.76
N LYS A 7 18.66 17.34 -43.43
CA LYS A 7 19.85 17.39 -42.56
C LYS A 7 19.39 17.18 -41.10
N SER A 8 19.10 15.91 -40.82
CA SER A 8 19.40 15.19 -39.60
C SER A 8 19.10 15.88 -38.25
N ILE A 9 17.88 15.65 -37.74
CA ILE A 9 17.60 15.70 -36.29
C ILE A 9 18.63 14.86 -35.50
N ILE A 10 19.21 13.83 -36.12
CA ILE A 10 20.28 13.00 -35.53
C ILE A 10 21.58 13.83 -35.36
N ASP A 11 21.90 14.79 -36.24
CA ASP A 11 23.09 15.65 -36.13
C ASP A 11 22.86 16.75 -35.09
N TYR A 12 21.62 17.24 -34.97
CA TYR A 12 21.21 18.10 -33.84
C TYR A 12 21.30 17.35 -32.51
N ILE A 13 20.90 16.07 -32.46
CA ILE A 13 20.95 15.24 -31.23
C ILE A 13 22.38 14.78 -30.90
N LEU A 14 23.20 14.41 -31.89
CA LEU A 14 24.60 14.04 -31.68
C LEU A 14 25.45 15.24 -31.28
N SER A 15 25.15 16.43 -31.83
CA SER A 15 25.77 17.67 -31.36
C SER A 15 25.25 18.08 -29.97
N TYR A 16 23.98 17.87 -29.64
CA TYR A 16 23.42 18.12 -28.30
C TYR A 16 23.99 17.13 -27.26
N SER A 17 24.15 15.85 -27.61
CA SER A 17 24.73 14.80 -26.76
C SER A 17 26.23 15.03 -26.54
N LYS A 18 27.00 15.36 -27.59
CA LYS A 18 28.44 15.68 -27.47
C LYS A 18 28.69 17.01 -26.76
N LYS A 19 27.78 17.98 -26.88
CA LYS A 19 27.86 19.27 -26.17
C LYS A 19 27.49 19.10 -24.69
N GLN A 20 26.51 18.25 -24.37
CA GLN A 20 26.24 17.86 -22.98
C GLN A 20 27.34 16.98 -22.37
N GLU A 21 27.99 16.08 -23.13
CA GLU A 21 29.16 15.34 -22.64
C GLU A 21 30.34 16.26 -22.32
N LYS A 22 30.64 17.23 -23.20
CA LYS A 22 31.73 18.21 -22.97
C LYS A 22 31.40 19.26 -21.90
N GLU A 23 30.14 19.65 -21.73
CA GLU A 23 29.69 20.50 -20.63
C GLU A 23 29.55 19.72 -19.31
N HIS A 24 29.22 18.42 -19.33
CA HIS A 24 29.19 17.55 -18.15
C HIS A 24 30.56 17.32 -17.52
N VAL A 25 31.64 17.43 -18.31
CA VAL A 25 33.02 17.35 -17.80
C VAL A 25 33.50 18.69 -17.21
N LYS A 26 32.85 19.82 -17.54
CA LYS A 26 33.24 21.17 -17.08
C LYS A 26 32.30 21.81 -16.05
N ALA A 27 31.05 21.36 -15.94
CA ALA A 27 30.15 21.76 -14.88
C ALA A 27 30.30 20.78 -13.72
N GLU A 28 31.11 21.14 -12.72
CA GLU A 28 31.07 20.48 -11.41
C GLU A 28 29.61 20.41 -10.93
N GLU A 29 29.00 19.22 -11.04
CA GLU A 29 27.82 18.90 -10.25
C GLU A 29 28.26 19.17 -8.80
N LYS A 30 27.65 20.16 -8.12
CA LYS A 30 27.71 20.29 -6.66
C LYS A 30 26.99 19.08 -6.06
N THR A 31 27.60 17.91 -6.20
CA THR A 31 27.21 16.69 -5.54
C THR A 31 27.42 16.95 -4.05
N LEU A 32 26.40 16.62 -3.26
CA LEU A 32 26.49 16.67 -1.82
C LEU A 32 27.76 15.95 -1.38
N PRO A 33 28.62 16.56 -0.54
CA PRO A 33 29.91 16.00 -0.19
C PRO A 33 29.74 14.64 0.46
N ARG A 34 30.62 13.72 0.07
CA ARG A 34 30.78 12.41 0.69
C ARG A 34 31.57 12.56 1.97
N LYS A 35 31.47 11.54 2.83
CA LYS A 35 32.35 11.38 3.98
C LYS A 35 33.81 11.46 3.51
N VAL A 36 34.49 12.50 3.96
CA VAL A 36 35.92 12.71 3.87
C VAL A 36 36.60 11.74 4.85
N THR A 37 37.55 10.96 4.33
CA THR A 37 38.49 10.03 5.01
C THR A 37 37.97 8.72 5.63
N GLU A 38 38.66 7.62 5.29
CA GLU A 38 38.52 6.25 5.83
C GLU A 38 38.81 6.12 7.34
N LYS A 39 39.16 7.20 8.04
CA LYS A 39 39.64 7.17 9.44
C LYS A 39 38.56 7.03 10.52
N ALA A 40 37.30 6.78 10.18
CA ALA A 40 36.22 6.62 11.17
C ALA A 40 35.40 5.34 10.96
N LYS A 41 36.06 4.18 11.15
CA LYS A 41 35.41 2.86 11.37
C LYS A 41 35.54 2.38 12.83
N ILE A 42 35.88 3.26 13.78
CA ILE A 42 35.71 2.97 15.21
C ILE A 42 34.26 3.32 15.56
N LYS A 43 33.47 2.34 16.03
CA LYS A 43 32.14 2.57 16.60
C LYS A 43 32.30 3.32 17.93
N ILE A 44 32.56 4.62 17.86
CA ILE A 44 32.60 5.48 19.04
C ILE A 44 31.15 5.77 19.42
N THR A 45 30.67 5.09 20.46
CA THR A 45 29.43 5.49 21.12
C THR A 45 29.70 6.68 22.01
N ARG A 46 28.97 7.77 21.83
CA ARG A 46 29.06 8.96 22.69
C ARG A 46 27.81 9.12 23.53
N ASN A 47 27.99 9.63 24.72
CA ASN A 47 26.91 9.98 25.62
C ASN A 47 26.69 11.50 25.54
N ILE A 48 25.44 11.95 25.29
CA ILE A 48 25.14 13.37 25.13
C ILE A 48 25.52 14.21 26.36
N TRP A 49 25.43 13.64 27.57
CA TRP A 49 25.72 14.37 28.81
C TRP A 49 27.23 14.60 29.03
N ASP A 50 28.07 13.86 28.31
CA ASP A 50 29.54 13.96 28.40
C ASP A 50 30.13 14.92 27.35
N LEU A 51 29.30 15.38 26.41
CA LEU A 51 29.70 16.36 25.39
C LEU A 51 29.78 17.77 26.00
N THR A 52 30.83 18.51 25.60
CA THR A 52 31.08 19.90 26.00
C THR A 52 30.63 20.89 24.93
N GLY A 53 30.15 22.05 25.37
CA GLY A 53 29.78 23.16 24.49
C GLY A 53 28.30 23.19 24.09
N LYS A 54 28.01 23.81 22.94
CA LYS A 54 26.66 23.97 22.39
C LYS A 54 26.31 22.78 21.50
N ILE A 55 25.28 22.03 21.88
CA ILE A 55 24.80 20.84 21.17
C ILE A 55 23.41 21.12 20.61
N VAL A 56 23.20 20.86 19.31
CA VAL A 56 21.90 21.07 18.67
C VAL A 56 21.30 19.72 18.26
N VAL A 57 20.20 19.36 18.91
CA VAL A 57 19.41 18.15 18.64
C VAL A 57 18.26 18.49 17.71
N ILE A 58 18.21 17.82 16.56
CA ILE A 58 17.23 18.05 15.50
C ILE A 58 16.24 16.89 15.49
N ALA A 59 15.00 17.15 15.91
CA ALA A 59 13.90 16.21 15.81
C ALA A 59 13.08 16.42 14.53
N GLU A 60 12.34 15.41 14.08
CA GLU A 60 11.52 15.57 12.88
C GLU A 60 10.30 16.46 13.14
N LYS A 61 9.58 16.25 14.24
CA LYS A 61 8.31 16.93 14.56
C LYS A 61 8.38 17.72 15.87
N PRO A 62 7.62 18.81 16.02
CA PRO A 62 7.59 19.59 17.27
C PRO A 62 7.21 18.78 18.52
N LYS A 63 6.28 17.81 18.38
CA LYS A 63 5.92 16.90 19.48
C LYS A 63 7.10 16.00 19.89
N ALA A 64 7.84 15.46 18.91
CA ALA A 64 9.04 14.67 19.18
C ALA A 64 10.13 15.52 19.87
N ALA A 65 10.37 16.76 19.41
CA ALA A 65 11.30 17.69 20.06
C ALA A 65 10.94 17.94 21.54
N ASN A 66 9.65 18.10 21.86
CA ASN A 66 9.19 18.24 23.24
C ASN A 66 9.53 16.99 24.09
N LYS A 67 9.17 15.79 23.59
CA LYS A 67 9.45 14.53 24.29
C LYS A 67 10.94 14.31 24.51
N ILE A 68 11.76 14.63 23.51
CA ILE A 68 13.23 14.58 23.60
C ILE A 68 13.73 15.57 24.66
N ALA A 69 13.27 16.81 24.66
CA ALA A 69 13.69 17.80 25.65
C ALA A 69 13.37 17.37 27.09
N LEU A 70 12.17 16.82 27.32
CA LEU A 70 11.75 16.25 28.61
C LEU A 70 12.52 14.99 29.01
N ALA A 71 13.03 14.23 28.03
CA ALA A 71 13.89 13.09 28.29
C ALA A 71 15.30 13.55 28.72
N LEU A 72 15.83 14.59 28.08
CA LEU A 72 17.16 15.14 28.33
C LEU A 72 17.25 15.94 29.63
N SER A 73 16.16 16.59 30.06
CA SER A 73 16.08 17.33 31.33
C SER A 73 14.68 17.29 31.94
N LYS A 74 14.59 17.34 33.27
CA LYS A 74 13.31 17.47 33.98
C LYS A 74 12.63 18.83 33.72
N ASN A 75 13.42 19.89 33.56
CA ASN A 75 12.95 21.26 33.44
C ASN A 75 13.55 21.95 32.19
N PRO A 76 13.23 21.49 30.96
CA PRO A 76 13.69 22.16 29.75
C PRO A 76 13.03 23.54 29.61
N ILE A 77 13.81 24.55 29.28
CA ILE A 77 13.30 25.92 29.08
C ILE A 77 12.74 26.00 27.66
N ARG A 78 11.43 26.13 27.52
CA ARG A 78 10.80 26.35 26.21
C ARG A 78 10.98 27.81 25.79
N LYS A 79 11.52 28.02 24.59
CA LYS A 79 11.63 29.32 23.93
C LYS A 79 10.98 29.29 22.56
N SER A 80 10.85 30.45 21.93
CA SER A 80 10.41 30.55 20.54
C SER A 80 11.33 31.48 19.76
N ILE A 81 11.58 31.13 18.50
CA ILE A 81 12.25 32.00 17.55
C ILE A 81 11.47 31.93 16.23
N TYR A 82 11.12 33.08 15.65
CA TYR A 82 10.25 33.17 14.46
C TYR A 82 8.89 32.44 14.60
N GLY A 83 8.36 32.32 15.82
CA GLY A 83 7.13 31.57 16.12
C GLY A 83 7.31 30.06 16.13
N ILE A 84 8.53 29.54 15.98
CA ILE A 84 8.85 28.12 16.08
C ILE A 84 9.33 27.82 17.51
N PRO A 85 8.73 26.85 18.22
CA PRO A 85 9.18 26.48 19.56
C PRO A 85 10.48 25.67 19.48
N TYR A 86 11.38 25.93 20.42
CA TYR A 86 12.57 25.11 20.69
C TYR A 86 12.80 25.04 22.20
N TYR A 87 13.69 24.15 22.62
CA TYR A 87 13.95 23.91 24.04
C TYR A 87 15.43 24.12 24.33
N MET A 88 15.73 24.78 25.45
CA MET A 88 17.08 24.98 25.96
C MET A 88 17.27 24.21 27.27
N ILE A 89 18.40 23.53 27.38
CA ILE A 89 18.79 22.76 28.55
C ILE A 89 20.22 23.16 28.89
N LYS A 90 20.40 23.88 30.00
CA LYS A 90 21.72 24.15 30.55
C LYS A 90 22.23 22.88 31.23
N THR A 91 23.43 22.44 30.86
CA THR A 91 24.14 21.33 31.52
C THR A 91 25.39 21.88 32.20
N LYS A 92 26.06 21.07 33.04
CA LYS A 92 27.36 21.45 33.61
C LYS A 92 28.42 21.72 32.54
N ASN A 93 28.30 21.05 31.39
CA ASN A 93 29.30 21.01 30.33
C ASN A 93 28.93 21.94 29.15
N GLY A 94 27.81 22.66 29.20
CA GLY A 94 27.39 23.57 28.14
C GLY A 94 25.88 23.72 27.97
N LEU A 95 25.43 23.79 26.73
CA LEU A 95 24.04 24.09 26.36
C LEU A 95 23.53 23.09 25.33
N ILE A 96 22.44 22.39 25.64
CA ILE A 96 21.71 21.58 24.67
C ILE A 96 20.50 22.37 24.17
N ILE A 97 20.37 22.47 22.85
CA ILE A 97 19.22 23.03 22.15
C ILE A 97 18.48 21.88 21.46
N VAL A 98 17.18 21.75 21.68
CA VAL A 98 16.33 20.80 20.96
C VAL A 98 15.37 21.57 20.06
N ALA A 99 15.48 21.35 18.76
CA ALA A 99 14.67 22.00 17.72
C ALA A 99 14.01 20.95 16.82
N SER A 100 13.05 21.37 15.98
CA SER A 100 12.35 20.47 15.07
C SER A 100 12.31 20.96 13.62
N ALA A 101 12.37 20.03 12.68
CA ALA A 101 12.29 20.29 11.23
C ALA A 101 10.85 20.45 10.69
N ALA A 102 9.85 19.95 11.40
CA ALA A 102 8.47 19.75 10.92
C ALA A 102 8.32 18.80 9.71
N GLY A 103 9.36 18.05 9.35
CA GLY A 103 9.43 17.14 8.20
C GLY A 103 10.53 17.54 7.23
N HIS A 104 10.39 17.18 5.96
CA HIS A 104 11.30 17.62 4.90
C HIS A 104 11.30 19.15 4.78
N LEU A 105 12.51 19.74 4.80
CA LEU A 105 12.74 21.18 4.60
C LEU A 105 13.41 21.50 3.27
N TYR A 106 14.04 20.49 2.66
CA TYR A 106 14.74 20.57 1.39
C TYR A 106 14.11 19.59 0.39
N GLY A 107 14.17 19.94 -0.89
CA GLY A 107 13.72 19.09 -1.98
C GLY A 107 14.52 19.34 -3.24
N LEU A 108 14.49 18.37 -4.14
CA LEU A 108 15.13 18.47 -5.44
C LEU A 108 14.37 19.46 -6.35
N HIS A 109 15.12 20.37 -6.98
CA HIS A 109 14.60 21.40 -7.87
C HIS A 109 15.45 21.56 -9.13
N THR A 110 14.83 22.12 -10.17
CA THR A 110 15.49 22.57 -11.39
C THR A 110 14.85 23.87 -11.89
N ASP A 111 15.68 24.80 -12.33
CA ASP A 111 15.23 26.00 -13.04
C ASP A 111 15.11 25.75 -14.57
N GLN A 112 15.47 24.56 -15.04
CA GLN A 112 15.30 24.18 -16.45
C GLN A 112 13.82 24.00 -16.79
N TYR A 113 13.38 24.63 -17.88
CA TYR A 113 12.06 24.44 -18.46
C TYR A 113 12.05 23.26 -19.43
N GLY A 114 10.89 22.62 -19.60
CA GLY A 114 10.73 21.50 -20.53
C GLY A 114 11.29 20.17 -20.00
N TYR A 115 11.56 19.26 -20.92
CA TYR A 115 12.17 17.94 -20.69
C TYR A 115 13.02 17.60 -21.93
N PRO A 116 14.10 16.79 -21.81
CA PRO A 116 14.56 16.16 -20.58
C PRO A 116 15.25 17.12 -19.59
N VAL A 117 15.29 16.73 -18.31
CA VAL A 117 15.94 17.44 -17.21
C VAL A 117 16.78 16.46 -16.43
N PHE A 118 18.09 16.73 -16.36
CA PHE A 118 19.04 15.96 -15.56
C PHE A 118 19.86 16.81 -14.60
N ARG A 119 19.76 18.15 -14.70
CA ARG A 119 20.38 19.08 -13.76
C ARG A 119 19.39 19.40 -12.65
N TYR A 120 19.83 19.16 -11.42
CA TYR A 120 19.05 19.41 -10.22
C TYR A 120 19.93 19.80 -9.05
N GLU A 121 19.33 20.44 -8.06
CA GLU A 121 19.97 20.75 -6.79
C GLU A 121 18.95 20.65 -5.65
N TRP A 122 19.44 20.43 -4.43
CA TRP A 122 18.61 20.49 -3.23
C TRP A 122 18.37 21.96 -2.84
N LYS A 123 17.11 22.40 -2.91
CA LYS A 123 16.71 23.75 -2.46
C LYS A 123 15.80 23.70 -1.25
N PRO A 124 15.78 24.76 -0.42
CA PRO A 124 14.73 24.97 0.58
C PRO A 124 13.32 24.91 -0.04
N LEU A 125 12.42 24.09 0.53
CA LEU A 125 11.09 23.85 -0.03
C LEU A 125 10.26 25.14 -0.25
N TYR A 126 10.43 26.16 0.59
CA TYR A 126 9.71 27.43 0.45
C TYR A 126 10.10 28.23 -0.81
N GLN A 127 11.27 27.95 -1.39
CA GLN A 127 11.72 28.54 -2.66
C GLN A 127 11.17 27.80 -3.87
N ILE A 128 10.78 26.53 -3.70
CA ILE A 128 10.37 25.64 -4.79
C ILE A 128 8.85 25.57 -4.97
N GLY A 129 8.10 25.71 -3.89
CA GLY A 129 6.66 25.48 -3.91
C GLY A 129 5.86 26.41 -3.01
N HIS A 130 4.82 27.03 -3.56
CA HIS A 130 3.93 27.94 -2.83
C HIS A 130 3.27 27.31 -1.60
N LYS A 131 3.02 25.98 -1.61
CA LYS A 131 2.40 25.25 -0.48
C LYS A 131 3.35 25.02 0.70
N ALA A 132 4.65 25.22 0.50
CA ALA A 132 5.67 25.01 1.53
C ALA A 132 6.18 26.32 2.15
N LYS A 133 5.50 27.48 1.94
CA LYS A 133 5.93 28.76 2.54
C LYS A 133 6.14 28.71 4.06
N HIS A 134 5.39 27.85 4.76
CA HIS A 134 5.52 27.65 6.20
C HIS A 134 6.91 27.10 6.61
N THR A 135 7.62 26.38 5.73
CA THR A 135 8.94 25.81 6.01
C THR A 135 10.02 26.88 6.13
N LYS A 136 9.82 28.08 5.56
CA LYS A 136 10.76 29.22 5.68
C LYS A 136 11.09 29.53 7.14
N LYS A 137 10.07 29.58 8.01
CA LYS A 137 10.24 29.88 9.44
C LYS A 137 11.11 28.83 10.14
N PHE A 138 10.92 27.55 9.81
CA PHE A 138 11.72 26.45 10.37
C PHE A 138 13.17 26.51 9.89
N ILE A 139 13.40 26.77 8.60
CA ILE A 139 14.75 26.89 8.03
C ILE A 139 15.49 28.08 8.64
N THR A 140 14.87 29.25 8.73
CA THR A 140 15.49 30.42 9.37
C THR A 140 15.78 30.18 10.86
N ALA A 141 14.84 29.54 11.58
CA ALA A 141 15.06 29.15 12.97
C ALA A 141 16.23 28.18 13.12
N LEU A 142 16.28 27.11 12.33
CA LEU A 142 17.35 26.11 12.38
C LEU A 142 18.70 26.70 11.99
N SER A 143 18.76 27.53 10.94
CA SER A 143 19.99 28.24 10.56
C SER A 143 20.57 29.05 11.73
N LYS A 144 19.73 29.78 12.47
CA LYS A 144 20.18 30.55 13.64
C LYS A 144 20.56 29.66 14.83
N LEU A 145 19.79 28.61 15.10
CA LEU A 145 20.02 27.72 16.24
C LEU A 145 21.26 26.84 16.04
N CYS A 146 21.49 26.36 14.82
CA CYS A 146 22.63 25.53 14.43
C CYS A 146 23.95 26.30 14.39
N SER A 147 23.94 27.61 14.13
CA SER A 147 25.16 28.43 14.08
C SER A 147 26.04 28.26 15.33
N ASN A 148 27.35 28.08 15.13
CA ASN A 148 28.37 27.92 16.17
C ASN A 148 28.06 26.81 17.18
N ALA A 149 27.45 25.71 16.76
CA ALA A 149 27.31 24.51 17.59
C ALA A 149 28.55 23.63 17.51
N ASP A 150 28.95 23.05 18.65
CA ASP A 150 30.05 22.11 18.79
C ASP A 150 29.65 20.70 18.33
N TYR A 151 28.36 20.36 18.42
CA TYR A 151 27.81 19.08 17.97
C TYR A 151 26.39 19.20 17.43
N TYR A 152 26.06 18.37 16.45
CA TYR A 152 24.72 18.22 15.89
C TYR A 152 24.22 16.79 16.07
N VAL A 153 23.02 16.61 16.61
CA VAL A 153 22.43 15.27 16.80
C VAL A 153 21.19 15.13 15.94
N ASN A 154 21.22 14.25 14.94
CA ASN A 154 20.03 13.83 14.23
C ASN A 154 19.18 12.91 15.13
N ALA A 155 18.06 13.44 15.60
CA ALA A 155 17.04 12.74 16.37
C ALA A 155 15.70 12.71 15.63
N CYS A 156 15.71 12.71 14.29
CA CYS A 156 14.54 12.39 13.47
C CYS A 156 14.17 10.91 13.64
N ASP A 157 12.98 10.52 13.17
CA ASP A 157 12.52 9.12 13.29
C ASP A 157 13.54 8.15 12.70
N TYR A 158 13.66 6.95 13.28
CA TYR A 158 14.74 6.00 12.93
C TYR A 158 14.45 5.19 11.66
N ASP A 159 14.14 5.88 10.57
CA ASP A 159 14.00 5.31 9.23
C ASP A 159 14.92 6.02 8.20
N ILE A 160 14.86 5.58 6.94
CA ILE A 160 15.65 6.18 5.85
C ILE A 160 15.29 7.67 5.66
N GLU A 161 14.02 8.04 5.78
CA GLU A 161 13.57 9.42 5.57
C GLU A 161 14.07 10.34 6.68
N GLY A 162 13.97 9.94 7.95
CA GLY A 162 14.50 10.68 9.08
C GLY A 162 16.03 10.83 9.03
N SER A 163 16.74 9.82 8.52
CA SER A 163 18.18 9.92 8.26
C SER A 163 18.50 10.99 7.21
N VAL A 164 17.76 11.03 6.10
CA VAL A 164 17.92 12.07 5.05
C VAL A 164 17.53 13.46 5.54
N ILE A 165 16.41 13.61 6.26
CA ILE A 165 15.95 14.89 6.79
C ILE A 165 17.00 15.51 7.70
N GLY A 166 17.47 14.77 8.70
CA GLY A 166 18.48 15.29 9.63
C GLY A 166 19.80 15.56 8.94
N TYR A 167 20.22 14.70 8.00
CA TYR A 167 21.42 14.93 7.19
C TYR A 167 21.36 16.25 6.40
N LEU A 168 20.28 16.49 5.64
CA LEU A 168 20.16 17.70 4.81
C LEU A 168 20.16 18.96 5.69
N ILE A 169 19.52 18.94 6.85
CA ILE A 169 19.51 20.08 7.76
C ILE A 169 20.93 20.37 8.28
N ILE A 170 21.66 19.34 8.72
CA ILE A 170 23.04 19.51 9.20
C ILE A 170 23.94 19.98 8.07
N TYR A 171 23.78 19.42 6.87
CA TYR A 171 24.55 19.81 5.69
C TYR A 171 24.38 21.30 5.35
N PHE A 172 23.16 21.83 5.40
CA PHE A 172 22.90 23.23 5.01
C PHE A 172 23.08 24.25 6.14
N HIS A 173 23.09 23.81 7.41
CA HIS A 173 23.05 24.74 8.56
C HIS A 173 24.07 24.44 9.65
N GLY A 174 24.84 23.37 9.54
CA GLY A 174 25.79 22.93 10.55
C GLY A 174 27.07 22.37 9.94
N ASP A 175 27.65 21.38 10.63
CA ASP A 175 28.90 20.74 10.27
C ASP A 175 28.74 19.22 10.37
N LEU A 176 28.96 18.53 9.25
CA LEU A 176 28.79 17.09 9.13
C LEU A 176 29.87 16.30 9.89
N GLU A 177 31.06 16.87 10.13
CA GLU A 177 32.12 16.19 10.88
C GLU A 177 31.77 16.10 12.38
N LYS A 178 30.93 17.03 12.85
CA LYS A 178 30.45 17.13 14.25
C LYS A 178 29.08 16.51 14.46
N SER A 179 28.66 15.59 13.58
CA SER A 179 27.31 15.04 13.54
C SER A 179 27.18 13.65 14.18
N LEU A 180 26.10 13.44 14.92
CA LEU A 180 25.75 12.21 15.64
C LEU A 180 24.30 11.80 15.34
N ARG A 181 23.95 10.55 15.62
CA ARG A 181 22.61 9.96 15.43
C ARG A 181 22.08 9.38 16.73
N ALA A 182 20.87 9.77 17.11
CA ALA A 182 20.07 9.10 18.14
C ALA A 182 19.13 8.09 17.47
N LYS A 183 19.05 6.86 18.00
CA LYS A 183 18.25 5.74 17.46
C LYS A 183 17.27 5.25 18.52
N PHE A 184 15.98 5.38 18.25
CA PHE A 184 14.90 4.98 19.15
C PHE A 184 13.67 4.48 18.37
N SER A 185 12.88 3.62 18.99
CA SER A 185 11.65 3.02 18.47
C SER A 185 10.39 3.44 19.25
N SER A 186 10.52 4.22 20.32
CA SER A 186 9.41 4.93 20.98
C SER A 186 9.85 6.30 21.52
N LEU A 187 8.89 7.20 21.70
CA LEU A 187 9.09 8.51 22.31
C LEU A 187 8.88 8.50 23.83
N THR A 188 9.04 7.34 24.49
CA THR A 188 9.00 7.27 25.95
C THR A 188 10.27 7.86 26.55
N ILE A 189 10.15 8.51 27.71
CA ILE A 189 11.29 9.17 28.38
C ILE A 189 12.44 8.20 28.64
N GLY A 190 12.14 6.96 29.03
CA GLY A 190 13.16 5.94 29.34
C GLY A 190 13.99 5.55 28.11
N GLU A 191 13.33 5.21 27.01
CA GLU A 191 13.99 4.79 25.77
C GLU A 191 14.75 5.95 25.11
N LEU A 192 14.16 7.16 25.11
CA LEU A 192 14.87 8.35 24.65
C LEU A 192 16.16 8.56 25.44
N ARG A 193 16.12 8.52 26.78
CA ARG A 193 17.33 8.64 27.60
C ARG A 193 18.39 7.60 27.26
N GLU A 194 18.00 6.35 27.06
CA GLU A 194 18.94 5.32 26.64
C GLU A 194 19.57 5.62 25.28
N SER A 195 18.77 6.02 24.29
CA SER A 195 19.27 6.35 22.94
C SER A 195 20.31 7.50 22.96
N PHE A 196 20.12 8.48 23.84
CA PHE A 196 21.03 9.61 24.00
C PHE A 196 22.29 9.28 24.83
N ARG A 197 22.33 8.15 25.54
CA ARG A 197 23.58 7.61 26.13
C ARG A 197 24.45 6.90 25.09
N LYS A 198 23.84 6.42 24.00
CA LYS A 198 24.45 5.55 22.99
C LYS A 198 24.40 6.20 21.60
N LEU A 199 24.76 7.48 21.50
CA LEU A 199 24.81 8.18 20.22
C LEU A 199 25.88 7.56 19.31
N THR A 200 25.57 7.40 18.03
CA THR A 200 26.50 6.89 17.01
C THR A 200 26.85 7.97 16.01
N SER A 201 27.77 7.70 15.08
CA SER A 201 27.90 8.50 13.86
C SER A 201 26.60 8.43 13.04
N LEU A 202 26.44 9.35 12.07
CA LEU A 202 25.39 9.25 11.06
C LEU A 202 25.48 7.93 10.29
N ASP A 203 24.32 7.37 9.95
CA ASP A 203 24.20 6.16 9.12
C ASP A 203 24.33 6.55 7.64
N TRP A 204 25.57 6.76 7.19
CA TRP A 204 25.89 7.23 5.84
C TRP A 204 25.30 6.34 4.73
N GLU A 205 25.29 5.03 4.98
CA GLU A 205 24.73 4.03 4.09
C GLU A 205 23.21 4.21 3.91
N MET A 206 22.49 4.54 5.00
CA MET A 206 21.06 4.84 4.95
C MET A 206 20.80 6.19 4.27
N ILE A 207 21.65 7.19 4.53
CA ILE A 207 21.55 8.52 3.93
C ILE A 207 21.74 8.44 2.41
N GLU A 208 22.82 7.82 1.93
CA GLU A 208 23.11 7.71 0.51
C GLU A 208 22.03 6.92 -0.25
N ALA A 209 21.53 5.82 0.32
CA ALA A 209 20.43 5.07 -0.27
C ALA A 209 19.12 5.89 -0.31
N GLY A 210 18.85 6.68 0.72
CA GLY A 210 17.71 7.60 0.76
C GLY A 210 17.83 8.72 -0.27
N LEU A 211 18.98 9.38 -0.37
CA LEU A 211 19.26 10.41 -1.38
C LEU A 211 19.12 9.84 -2.80
N CYS A 212 19.68 8.65 -3.05
CA CYS A 212 19.53 7.96 -4.34
C CYS A 212 18.07 7.72 -4.68
N ARG A 213 17.25 7.25 -3.73
CA ARG A 213 15.81 7.06 -3.93
C ARG A 213 15.12 8.39 -4.32
N HIS A 214 15.41 9.47 -3.59
CA HIS A 214 14.86 10.80 -3.89
C HIS A 214 15.26 11.28 -5.29
N GLU A 215 16.51 11.09 -5.69
CA GLU A 215 17.02 11.44 -7.02
C GLU A 215 16.35 10.62 -8.12
N LEU A 216 16.28 9.29 -7.98
CA LEU A 216 15.65 8.41 -8.97
C LEU A 216 14.16 8.73 -9.14
N ASP A 217 13.42 8.86 -8.04
CA ASP A 217 12.00 9.17 -8.08
C ASP A 217 11.75 10.58 -8.66
N TRP A 218 12.63 11.55 -8.39
CA TRP A 218 12.54 12.89 -8.97
C TRP A 218 12.88 12.91 -10.46
N ILE A 219 14.01 12.30 -10.88
CA ILE A 219 14.47 12.28 -12.28
C ILE A 219 13.42 11.62 -13.17
N TRP A 220 12.95 10.43 -12.81
CA TRP A 220 11.94 9.72 -13.61
C TRP A 220 10.59 10.43 -13.53
N GLY A 221 10.20 10.87 -12.33
CA GLY A 221 8.94 11.57 -12.10
C GLY A 221 8.84 12.84 -12.92
N ILE A 222 9.81 13.75 -12.83
CA ILE A 222 9.76 15.06 -13.49
C ILE A 222 9.77 14.94 -15.00
N ASN A 223 10.65 14.10 -15.55
CA ASN A 223 10.81 13.93 -16.99
C ASN A 223 9.56 13.36 -17.64
N ILE A 224 9.04 12.25 -17.12
CA ILE A 224 7.88 11.59 -17.71
C ILE A 224 6.63 12.44 -17.52
N SER A 225 6.47 13.07 -16.35
CA SER A 225 5.34 13.97 -16.10
C SER A 225 5.36 15.17 -17.07
N ARG A 226 6.52 15.82 -17.25
CA ARG A 226 6.66 16.94 -18.20
C ARG A 226 6.51 16.52 -19.66
N ALA A 227 6.97 15.31 -20.02
CA ALA A 227 6.74 14.73 -21.35
C ALA A 227 5.23 14.59 -21.65
N LEU A 228 4.48 13.98 -20.72
CA LEU A 228 3.03 13.82 -20.83
C LEU A 228 2.29 15.18 -20.86
N MET A 229 2.67 16.13 -20.01
CA MET A 229 2.04 17.46 -20.01
C MET A 229 2.36 18.24 -21.30
N SER A 230 3.59 18.12 -21.79
CA SER A 230 4.01 18.78 -23.03
C SER A 230 3.34 18.18 -24.26
N SER A 231 3.06 16.88 -24.30
CA SER A 231 2.32 16.27 -25.41
C SER A 231 0.88 16.80 -25.47
N VAL A 232 0.18 16.86 -24.33
CA VAL A 232 -1.17 17.45 -24.24
C VAL A 232 -1.18 18.92 -24.67
N LYS A 233 -0.21 19.71 -24.18
CA LYS A 233 -0.07 21.12 -24.56
C LYS A 233 0.16 21.27 -26.07
N MET A 234 1.02 20.42 -26.66
CA MET A 234 1.31 20.44 -28.09
C MET A 234 0.06 20.12 -28.94
N ALA A 235 -0.76 19.17 -28.51
CA ALA A 235 -1.93 18.75 -29.26
C ALA A 235 -3.15 19.68 -29.09
N SER A 236 -3.38 20.21 -27.89
CA SER A 236 -4.62 20.92 -27.53
C SER A 236 -4.45 22.39 -27.15
N GLY A 237 -3.20 22.86 -26.97
CA GLY A 237 -2.89 24.17 -26.39
C GLY A 237 -3.20 24.29 -24.89
N LYS A 238 -3.87 23.30 -24.27
CA LYS A 238 -4.25 23.34 -22.86
C LYS A 238 -3.12 22.88 -21.95
N ARG A 239 -3.02 23.50 -20.78
CA ARG A 239 -2.12 23.06 -19.69
C ARG A 239 -2.89 22.16 -18.74
N VAL A 240 -2.29 21.03 -18.38
CA VAL A 240 -2.83 20.05 -17.45
C VAL A 240 -1.73 19.59 -16.51
N ILE A 241 -2.11 19.13 -15.32
CA ILE A 241 -1.19 18.49 -14.38
C ILE A 241 -1.32 16.98 -14.55
N LEU A 242 -0.33 16.38 -15.18
CA LEU A 242 -0.17 14.93 -15.28
C LEU A 242 1.08 14.51 -14.52
N SER A 243 1.12 13.23 -14.16
CA SER A 243 2.20 12.66 -13.39
C SER A 243 2.42 11.18 -13.65
N ALA A 244 3.67 10.76 -13.51
CA ALA A 244 4.08 9.38 -13.44
C ALA A 244 5.12 9.23 -12.32
N GLY A 245 5.29 8.01 -11.82
CA GLY A 245 6.30 7.71 -10.82
C GLY A 245 6.53 6.22 -10.72
N ARG A 246 7.75 5.81 -10.37
CA ARG A 246 8.20 4.42 -10.41
C ARG A 246 7.28 3.44 -9.69
N VAL A 247 6.75 3.80 -8.52
CA VAL A 247 5.81 2.95 -7.77
C VAL A 247 4.34 3.24 -8.13
N GLN A 248 4.02 4.51 -8.42
CA GLN A 248 2.67 4.95 -8.75
C GLN A 248 2.15 4.31 -10.05
N THR A 249 2.98 4.28 -11.08
CA THR A 249 2.61 3.79 -12.41
C THR A 249 2.31 2.28 -12.45
N PRO A 250 3.16 1.36 -11.94
CA PRO A 250 2.84 -0.07 -11.95
C PRO A 250 1.63 -0.37 -11.07
N THR A 251 1.43 0.40 -9.99
CA THR A 251 0.23 0.30 -9.16
C THR A 251 -1.03 0.68 -9.93
N LEU A 252 -1.00 1.80 -10.67
CA LEU A 252 -2.12 2.19 -11.53
C LEU A 252 -2.38 1.15 -12.62
N ARG A 253 -1.33 0.60 -13.24
CA ARG A 253 -1.44 -0.45 -14.26
C ARG A 253 -2.18 -1.67 -13.74
N TYR A 254 -1.76 -2.22 -12.60
CA TYR A 254 -2.42 -3.38 -11.98
C TYR A 254 -3.92 -3.13 -11.76
N ILE A 255 -4.28 -1.93 -11.29
CA ILE A 255 -5.67 -1.57 -11.02
C ILE A 255 -6.46 -1.43 -12.34
N VAL A 256 -5.87 -0.80 -13.36
CA VAL A 256 -6.46 -0.64 -14.69
C VAL A 256 -6.74 -2.00 -15.32
N GLU A 257 -5.78 -2.92 -15.32
CA GLU A 257 -5.93 -4.26 -15.89
C GLU A 257 -7.08 -5.02 -15.23
N LYS A 258 -7.16 -4.99 -13.91
CA LYS A 258 -8.23 -5.64 -13.15
C LYS A 258 -9.60 -4.98 -13.32
N ASP A 259 -9.65 -3.66 -13.47
CA ASP A 259 -10.89 -2.95 -13.78
C ASP A 259 -11.39 -3.28 -15.20
N ILE A 260 -10.47 -3.39 -16.18
CA ILE A 260 -10.79 -3.84 -17.55
C ILE A 260 -11.36 -5.27 -17.53
N GLU A 261 -10.68 -6.22 -16.87
CA GLU A 261 -11.17 -7.61 -16.72
C GLU A 261 -12.60 -7.63 -16.15
N ARG A 262 -12.85 -6.80 -15.12
CA ARG A 262 -14.17 -6.72 -14.48
C ARG A 262 -15.23 -6.08 -15.37
N ARG A 263 -14.89 -5.05 -16.16
CA ARG A 263 -15.84 -4.36 -17.06
C ARG A 263 -16.20 -5.18 -18.30
N LEU A 264 -15.37 -6.16 -18.66
CA LEU A 264 -15.58 -7.10 -19.75
C LEU A 264 -16.18 -8.45 -19.29
N PHE A 265 -16.38 -8.66 -17.98
CA PHE A 265 -16.80 -9.95 -17.45
C PHE A 265 -18.24 -10.31 -17.85
N ILE A 266 -18.44 -11.53 -18.36
CA ILE A 266 -19.76 -12.16 -18.56
C ILE A 266 -19.90 -13.34 -17.59
N PRO A 267 -20.86 -13.31 -16.66
CA PRO A 267 -21.12 -14.44 -15.78
C PRO A 267 -21.65 -15.63 -16.57
N LEU A 268 -21.11 -16.83 -16.33
CA LEU A 268 -21.59 -18.07 -16.90
C LEU A 268 -22.55 -18.75 -15.92
N PRO A 269 -23.70 -19.28 -16.36
CA PRO A 269 -24.60 -20.02 -15.49
C PRO A 269 -23.92 -21.29 -14.99
N GLN A 270 -24.20 -21.61 -13.74
CA GLN A 270 -23.76 -22.82 -13.06
C GLN A 270 -24.90 -23.31 -12.18
N TYR A 271 -24.98 -24.62 -11.95
CA TYR A 271 -26.06 -25.25 -11.22
C TYR A 271 -25.50 -25.95 -10.00
N SER A 272 -25.66 -25.30 -8.85
CA SER A 272 -25.32 -25.88 -7.56
C SER A 272 -26.48 -26.73 -7.08
N LEU A 273 -26.18 -27.95 -6.65
CA LEU A 273 -27.17 -28.84 -6.07
C LEU A 273 -27.19 -28.63 -4.56
N SER A 274 -28.38 -28.36 -4.01
CA SER A 274 -28.60 -28.11 -2.59
C SER A 274 -29.68 -29.05 -2.08
N ILE A 275 -29.40 -29.68 -0.94
CA ILE A 275 -30.29 -30.66 -0.32
C ILE A 275 -30.47 -30.27 1.14
N ASN A 276 -31.70 -30.31 1.62
CA ASN A 276 -31.99 -30.31 3.05
C ASN A 276 -32.20 -31.75 3.48
N ILE A 277 -31.54 -32.11 4.57
CA ILE A 277 -31.68 -33.39 5.24
C ILE A 277 -32.24 -33.19 6.64
N SER A 278 -32.94 -34.20 7.16
CA SER A 278 -33.40 -34.20 8.56
C SER A 278 -32.56 -35.16 9.41
N LYS A 279 -32.04 -34.67 10.53
CA LYS A 279 -31.31 -35.47 11.53
C LYS A 279 -31.62 -34.95 12.93
N ASN A 280 -32.12 -35.83 13.81
CA ASN A 280 -32.45 -35.51 15.22
C ASN A 280 -33.33 -34.25 15.35
N ASN A 281 -34.36 -34.12 14.50
CA ASN A 281 -35.25 -32.94 14.40
C ASN A 281 -34.58 -31.64 13.92
N TYR A 282 -33.32 -31.67 13.51
CA TYR A 282 -32.66 -30.56 12.86
C TYR A 282 -32.73 -30.70 11.35
N GLU A 283 -33.12 -29.61 10.67
CA GLU A 283 -32.95 -29.48 9.23
C GLU A 283 -31.54 -28.95 8.93
N ILE A 284 -30.78 -29.69 8.13
CA ILE A 284 -29.39 -29.36 7.80
C ILE A 284 -29.29 -29.18 6.29
N HIS A 285 -28.80 -28.01 5.90
CA HIS A 285 -28.54 -27.70 4.50
C HIS A 285 -27.15 -28.22 4.10
N VAL A 286 -27.12 -29.10 3.10
CA VAL A 286 -25.90 -29.67 2.52
C VAL A 286 -25.74 -29.20 1.07
N GLU A 287 -24.51 -28.87 0.69
CA GLU A 287 -24.18 -28.43 -0.66
C GLU A 287 -23.31 -29.46 -1.36
N TYR A 288 -23.52 -29.63 -2.67
CA TYR A 288 -22.64 -30.47 -3.48
C TYR A 288 -21.19 -29.94 -3.43
N LYS A 289 -20.25 -30.81 -3.05
CA LYS A 289 -18.83 -30.46 -2.88
C LYS A 289 -18.08 -30.33 -4.22
N GLY A 290 -18.58 -30.99 -5.27
CA GLY A 290 -17.94 -30.99 -6.58
C GLY A 290 -18.07 -29.68 -7.33
N LYS A 291 -17.51 -29.63 -8.54
CA LYS A 291 -17.73 -28.50 -9.46
C LYS A 291 -19.22 -28.37 -9.75
N ALA A 292 -19.75 -27.15 -9.70
CA ALA A 292 -21.14 -26.91 -10.05
C ALA A 292 -21.47 -27.51 -11.42
N VAL A 293 -22.66 -28.11 -11.55
CA VAL A 293 -23.10 -28.75 -12.78
C VAL A 293 -23.24 -27.68 -13.86
N GLU A 294 -22.66 -27.91 -15.02
CA GLU A 294 -22.58 -26.88 -16.07
C GLU A 294 -23.91 -26.64 -16.76
N THR A 295 -24.71 -27.70 -16.98
CA THR A 295 -25.94 -27.62 -17.77
C THR A 295 -27.19 -27.78 -16.92
N LYS A 296 -28.23 -27.02 -17.29
CA LYS A 296 -29.55 -27.07 -16.64
C LYS A 296 -30.18 -28.46 -16.71
N LYS A 297 -30.06 -29.09 -17.89
CA LYS A 297 -30.63 -30.40 -18.18
C LYS A 297 -30.06 -31.46 -17.25
N LYS A 298 -28.73 -31.55 -17.19
CA LYS A 298 -28.02 -32.49 -16.29
C LYS A 298 -28.36 -32.24 -14.82
N ALA A 299 -28.42 -30.98 -14.38
CA ALA A 299 -28.79 -30.66 -13.01
C ALA A 299 -30.22 -31.09 -12.65
N LYS A 300 -31.17 -30.97 -13.57
CA LYS A 300 -32.56 -31.44 -13.41
C LYS A 300 -32.66 -32.96 -13.33
N GLU A 301 -31.95 -33.66 -14.20
CA GLU A 301 -31.88 -35.12 -14.20
C GLU A 301 -31.33 -35.62 -12.85
N ILE A 302 -30.22 -35.06 -12.39
CA ILE A 302 -29.59 -35.42 -11.12
C ILE A 302 -30.53 -35.16 -9.92
N ILE A 303 -31.13 -33.97 -9.79
CA ILE A 303 -32.03 -33.67 -8.66
C ILE A 303 -33.30 -34.53 -8.69
N LYS A 304 -33.86 -34.83 -9.87
CA LYS A 304 -35.02 -35.72 -9.99
C LYS A 304 -34.68 -37.12 -9.46
N ASP A 305 -33.53 -37.65 -9.85
CA ASP A 305 -33.08 -38.97 -9.41
C ASP A 305 -32.78 -39.00 -7.90
N ILE A 306 -32.14 -37.96 -7.36
CA ILE A 306 -31.92 -37.80 -5.91
C ILE A 306 -33.25 -37.75 -5.13
N LYS A 307 -34.24 -36.99 -5.62
CA LYS A 307 -35.57 -36.90 -4.99
C LYS A 307 -36.26 -38.26 -4.96
N ASN A 308 -36.22 -38.99 -6.07
CA ASN A 308 -36.82 -40.32 -6.18
C ASN A 308 -36.16 -41.32 -5.22
N THR A 309 -34.86 -41.17 -4.97
CA THR A 309 -34.13 -42.01 -4.02
C THR A 309 -34.47 -41.67 -2.56
N GLY A 310 -34.70 -40.38 -2.23
CA GLY A 310 -35.26 -39.95 -0.95
C GLY A 310 -34.29 -39.91 0.24
N TYR A 311 -33.06 -40.41 0.11
CA TYR A 311 -32.04 -40.37 1.15
C TYR A 311 -30.62 -40.18 0.57
N LEU A 312 -29.70 -39.73 1.43
CA LEU A 312 -28.25 -39.80 1.20
C LEU A 312 -27.63 -40.74 2.23
N THR A 313 -26.45 -41.27 1.93
CA THR A 313 -25.70 -42.12 2.88
C THR A 313 -24.51 -41.35 3.43
N VAL A 314 -24.25 -41.45 4.72
CA VAL A 314 -23.06 -40.87 5.33
C VAL A 314 -21.81 -41.61 4.86
N LYS A 315 -21.08 -40.96 3.94
CA LYS A 315 -19.77 -41.42 3.47
C LYS A 315 -18.69 -41.22 4.53
N LYS A 316 -18.72 -40.09 5.23
CA LYS A 316 -17.71 -39.74 6.23
C LYS A 316 -18.21 -38.66 7.17
N TYR A 317 -17.91 -38.81 8.45
CA TYR A 317 -18.03 -37.74 9.44
C TYR A 317 -16.65 -37.46 10.04
N GLU A 318 -16.27 -36.19 10.09
CA GLU A 318 -15.02 -35.73 10.70
C GLU A 318 -15.33 -34.74 11.81
N GLU A 319 -14.86 -35.00 13.02
CA GLU A 319 -14.80 -33.99 14.10
C GLU A 319 -13.32 -33.68 14.37
N LYS A 320 -12.86 -32.53 13.91
CA LYS A 320 -11.49 -32.05 14.14
C LYS A 320 -11.51 -30.96 15.19
N LYS A 321 -10.90 -31.25 16.33
CA LYS A 321 -10.56 -30.24 17.33
C LYS A 321 -9.19 -29.70 16.98
N TYR A 322 -9.08 -28.40 16.76
CA TYR A 322 -7.80 -27.76 16.49
C TYR A 322 -7.62 -26.53 17.37
N TRP A 323 -6.35 -26.23 17.61
CA TRP A 323 -5.93 -25.03 18.31
C TRP A 323 -5.76 -23.89 17.31
N LEU A 324 -6.40 -22.76 17.58
CA LEU A 324 -6.22 -21.52 16.83
C LEU A 324 -5.21 -20.66 17.59
N ASN A 325 -4.03 -20.49 17.00
CA ASN A 325 -2.97 -19.68 17.57
C ASN A 325 -3.39 -18.21 17.69
N PRO A 326 -2.96 -17.51 18.77
CA PRO A 326 -3.08 -16.07 18.83
C PRO A 326 -2.34 -15.41 17.66
N PRO A 327 -2.85 -14.29 17.13
CA PRO A 327 -2.13 -13.53 16.14
C PRO A 327 -0.93 -12.82 16.80
N PRO A 328 0.17 -12.61 16.06
CA PRO A 328 1.28 -11.80 16.56
C PRO A 328 0.86 -10.33 16.67
N ALA A 329 1.72 -9.55 17.35
CA ALA A 329 1.62 -8.10 17.36
C ALA A 329 1.69 -7.51 15.94
N PHE A 330 1.10 -6.33 15.75
CA PHE A 330 0.95 -5.74 14.43
C PHE A 330 2.28 -5.29 13.82
N ASN A 331 2.46 -5.53 12.53
CA ASN A 331 3.21 -4.58 11.69
C ASN A 331 2.23 -3.56 11.07
N LEU A 332 2.73 -2.60 10.28
CA LEU A 332 1.88 -1.56 9.71
C LEU A 332 0.81 -2.12 8.75
N GLY A 333 1.20 -3.04 7.87
CA GLY A 333 0.30 -3.62 6.87
C GLY A 333 -0.87 -4.38 7.51
N ASP A 334 -0.59 -5.13 8.58
CA ASP A 334 -1.59 -5.89 9.35
C ASP A 334 -2.53 -4.97 10.11
N LEU A 335 -2.01 -3.89 10.70
CA LEU A 335 -2.83 -2.86 11.32
C LEU A 335 -3.77 -2.20 10.29
N GLN A 336 -3.24 -1.88 9.10
CA GLN A 336 -4.02 -1.30 8.01
C GLN A 336 -5.10 -2.27 7.50
N GLU A 337 -4.80 -3.57 7.43
CA GLU A 337 -5.77 -4.59 7.00
C GLU A 337 -6.90 -4.75 8.02
N GLU A 338 -6.57 -4.90 9.30
CA GLU A 338 -7.58 -5.06 10.34
C GLU A 338 -8.44 -3.80 10.49
N ALA A 339 -7.84 -2.60 10.43
CA ALA A 339 -8.58 -1.35 10.46
C ALA A 339 -9.50 -1.18 9.23
N ALA A 340 -9.07 -1.63 8.05
CA ALA A 340 -9.92 -1.63 6.85
C ALA A 340 -11.07 -2.64 6.94
N ARG A 341 -10.82 -3.81 7.53
CA ARG A 341 -11.83 -4.87 7.73
C ARG A 341 -12.89 -4.44 8.73
N ILE A 342 -12.46 -3.94 9.88
CA ILE A 342 -13.32 -3.65 11.04
C ILE A 342 -13.97 -2.26 10.92
N TYR A 343 -13.17 -1.22 10.62
CA TYR A 343 -13.61 0.17 10.67
C TYR A 343 -13.75 0.84 9.30
N ARG A 344 -13.45 0.13 8.21
CA ARG A 344 -13.46 0.66 6.83
C ARG A 344 -12.51 1.85 6.62
N PHE A 345 -11.47 1.99 7.46
CA PHE A 345 -10.48 3.04 7.28
C PHE A 345 -9.60 2.77 6.07
N SER A 346 -9.19 3.83 5.36
CA SER A 346 -8.18 3.69 4.33
C SER A 346 -6.81 3.42 4.97
N PRO A 347 -5.89 2.73 4.26
CA PRO A 347 -4.54 2.52 4.79
C PRO A 347 -3.83 3.81 5.19
N TYR A 348 -4.06 4.90 4.43
CA TYR A 348 -3.47 6.20 4.72
C TYR A 348 -4.03 6.80 6.00
N LYS A 349 -5.35 6.76 6.21
CA LYS A 349 -5.98 7.21 7.46
C LYS A 349 -5.44 6.44 8.66
N THR A 350 -5.35 5.11 8.56
CA THR A 350 -4.80 4.28 9.64
C THR A 350 -3.35 4.65 9.94
N GLN A 351 -2.50 4.81 8.93
CA GLN A 351 -1.11 5.22 9.11
C GLN A 351 -0.99 6.60 9.76
N SER A 352 -1.78 7.59 9.32
CA SER A 352 -1.78 8.94 9.90
C SER A 352 -2.21 8.95 11.37
N ILE A 353 -3.21 8.13 11.73
CA ILE A 353 -3.64 7.99 13.12
C ILE A 353 -2.55 7.30 13.96
N ALA A 354 -1.96 6.22 13.45
CA ALA A 354 -0.86 5.53 14.15
C ALA A 354 0.33 6.46 14.38
N GLU A 355 0.70 7.29 13.40
CA GLU A 355 1.75 8.31 13.55
C GLU A 355 1.40 9.34 14.64
N LYS A 356 0.14 9.79 14.72
CA LYS A 356 -0.32 10.66 15.81
C LYS A 356 -0.18 9.99 17.18
N LEU A 357 -0.62 8.73 17.32
CA LEU A 357 -0.51 7.96 18.56
C LEU A 357 0.95 7.77 18.99
N TYR A 358 1.86 7.53 18.04
CA TYR A 358 3.30 7.45 18.30
C TYR A 358 3.87 8.79 18.78
N LEU A 359 3.51 9.91 18.15
CA LEU A 359 3.94 11.25 18.57
C LEU A 359 3.44 11.62 19.98
N ASP A 360 2.31 11.05 20.41
CA ASP A 360 1.78 11.16 21.77
C ASP A 360 2.45 10.17 22.76
N ALA A 361 3.39 9.36 22.27
CA ALA A 361 4.11 8.29 22.97
C ALA A 361 3.20 7.18 23.49
N LEU A 362 2.04 6.94 22.86
CA LEU A 362 1.07 5.92 23.25
C LEU A 362 1.38 4.55 22.63
N ILE A 363 2.03 4.53 21.48
CA ILE A 363 2.47 3.32 20.78
C ILE A 363 3.93 3.44 20.34
N SER A 364 4.57 2.32 20.02
CA SER A 364 5.88 2.28 19.35
C SER A 364 5.79 2.80 17.91
N TYR A 365 6.95 3.01 17.30
CA TYR A 365 7.06 3.52 15.94
C TYR A 365 6.27 2.64 14.95
N PRO A 366 5.28 3.20 14.23
CA PRO A 366 4.30 2.39 13.51
C PRO A 366 4.77 1.96 12.13
N ARG A 367 5.87 2.50 11.60
CA ARG A 367 6.38 2.17 10.26
C ARG A 367 7.41 1.05 10.36
N THR A 368 6.93 -0.14 10.70
CA THR A 368 7.71 -1.36 10.89
C THR A 368 7.08 -2.50 10.10
N ASN A 369 7.91 -3.39 9.55
CA ASN A 369 7.46 -4.67 8.98
C ASN A 369 7.47 -5.81 10.01
N SER A 370 8.08 -5.59 11.19
CA SER A 370 8.24 -6.61 12.22
C SER A 370 6.90 -6.99 12.83
N GLN A 371 6.73 -8.30 13.01
CA GLN A 371 5.67 -8.90 13.82
C GLN A 371 6.26 -9.48 15.11
N LYS A 372 7.48 -9.06 15.49
CA LYS A 372 8.21 -9.57 16.63
C LYS A 372 8.32 -8.55 17.76
N LEU A 373 8.10 -9.03 18.98
CA LEU A 373 8.35 -8.28 20.21
C LEU A 373 9.65 -8.78 20.84
N PRO A 374 10.68 -7.94 21.00
CA PRO A 374 11.98 -8.38 21.49
C PRO A 374 11.92 -8.67 23.00
N PRO A 375 12.62 -9.72 23.49
CA PRO A 375 12.59 -10.10 24.91
C PRO A 375 13.14 -9.03 25.85
N THR A 376 13.90 -8.06 25.33
CA THR A 376 14.40 -6.89 26.07
C THR A 376 13.29 -5.88 26.41
N LEU A 377 12.12 -5.97 25.78
CA LEU A 377 10.99 -5.09 26.07
C LEU A 377 10.34 -5.47 27.42
N ASN A 378 10.15 -4.48 28.29
CA ASN A 378 9.55 -4.70 29.61
C ASN A 378 8.02 -4.92 29.54
N TYR A 379 7.59 -6.12 29.14
CA TYR A 379 6.19 -6.50 29.00
C TYR A 379 5.40 -6.29 30.30
N LYS A 380 5.96 -6.72 31.44
CA LYS A 380 5.32 -6.59 32.75
C LYS A 380 5.06 -5.12 33.11
N GLY A 381 6.03 -4.24 32.84
CA GLY A 381 5.89 -2.80 33.02
C GLY A 381 4.81 -2.19 32.13
N ILE A 382 4.69 -2.63 30.88
CA ILE A 382 3.62 -2.20 29.96
C ILE A 382 2.24 -2.65 30.49
N MET A 383 2.09 -3.94 30.83
CA MET A 383 0.85 -4.50 31.38
C MET A 383 0.40 -3.77 32.65
N ASN A 384 1.33 -3.51 33.58
CA ASN A 384 1.04 -2.79 34.84
C ASN A 384 0.56 -1.35 34.62
N LYS A 385 0.99 -0.68 33.55
CA LYS A 385 0.51 0.66 33.23
C LYS A 385 -0.83 0.61 32.51
N LEU A 386 -1.01 -0.34 31.58
CA LEU A 386 -2.27 -0.54 30.87
C LEU A 386 -3.41 -0.97 31.81
N SER A 387 -3.14 -1.72 32.88
CA SER A 387 -4.16 -2.13 33.86
C SER A 387 -4.76 -0.96 34.64
N ARG A 388 -4.12 0.23 34.59
CA ARG A 388 -4.64 1.49 35.15
C ARG A 388 -5.64 2.20 34.22
N ILE A 389 -5.88 1.63 33.04
CA ILE A 389 -6.90 2.08 32.09
C ILE A 389 -8.11 1.15 32.26
N ASN A 390 -9.25 1.71 32.66
CA ASN A 390 -10.44 0.93 33.02
C ASN A 390 -10.84 -0.10 31.96
N ASN A 391 -10.75 0.25 30.67
CA ASN A 391 -11.08 -0.62 29.54
C ASN A 391 -10.24 -1.90 29.45
N TYR A 392 -9.04 -1.93 30.04
CA TYR A 392 -8.10 -3.05 29.96
C TYR A 392 -7.79 -3.70 31.31
N LYS A 393 -8.26 -3.12 32.43
CA LYS A 393 -7.99 -3.60 33.79
C LYS A 393 -8.37 -5.06 33.97
N GLU A 394 -9.61 -5.42 33.61
CA GLU A 394 -10.12 -6.79 33.73
C GLU A 394 -9.41 -7.74 32.77
N LEU A 395 -9.21 -7.33 31.50
CA LEU A 395 -8.50 -8.12 30.51
C LEU A 395 -7.09 -8.47 30.97
N ILE A 396 -6.35 -7.51 31.51
CA ILE A 396 -4.97 -7.77 31.98
C ILE A 396 -4.97 -8.65 33.22
N SER A 397 -5.91 -8.44 34.15
CA SER A 397 -6.03 -9.28 35.35
C SER A 397 -6.27 -10.75 34.96
N ASN A 398 -7.21 -10.99 34.05
CA ASN A 398 -7.49 -12.31 33.50
C ASN A 398 -6.26 -12.91 32.78
N LEU A 399 -5.57 -12.12 31.97
CA LEU A 399 -4.39 -12.57 31.23
C LEU A 399 -3.24 -12.96 32.16
N LEU A 400 -3.02 -12.20 33.24
CA LEU A 400 -1.96 -12.50 34.21
C LEU A 400 -2.25 -13.78 35.00
N VAL A 401 -3.52 -14.04 35.35
CA VAL A 401 -3.95 -15.31 35.95
C VAL A 401 -3.75 -16.46 34.97
N GLU A 402 -4.22 -16.31 33.74
CA GLU A 402 -4.13 -17.31 32.67
C GLU A 402 -2.68 -17.70 32.36
N THR A 403 -1.78 -16.71 32.31
CA THR A 403 -0.36 -16.90 31.99
C THR A 403 0.50 -17.22 33.21
N ARG A 404 -0.08 -17.26 34.42
CA ARG A 404 0.64 -17.35 35.71
C ARG A 404 1.76 -16.30 35.82
N GLY A 405 1.54 -15.13 35.22
CA GLY A 405 2.50 -14.03 35.14
C GLY A 405 3.65 -14.20 34.13
N VAL A 406 3.73 -15.32 33.40
CA VAL A 406 4.78 -15.58 32.40
C VAL A 406 4.36 -15.03 31.04
N LEU A 407 4.90 -13.86 30.67
CA LEU A 407 4.55 -13.16 29.44
C LEU A 407 5.48 -13.56 28.28
N LYS A 408 5.06 -14.56 27.49
CA LYS A 408 5.75 -14.98 26.26
C LYS A 408 4.87 -14.72 25.02
N PRO A 409 5.17 -13.70 24.20
CA PRO A 409 4.33 -13.38 23.07
C PRO A 409 4.53 -14.38 21.92
N VAL A 410 3.46 -14.63 21.17
CA VAL A 410 3.53 -15.28 19.86
C VAL A 410 4.26 -14.36 18.88
N GLN A 411 5.37 -14.85 18.33
CA GLN A 411 6.18 -14.12 17.35
C GLN A 411 5.70 -14.41 15.94
N GLY A 412 5.54 -13.37 15.11
CA GLY A 412 5.24 -13.56 13.69
C GLY A 412 6.49 -13.86 12.85
N PRO A 413 6.30 -14.30 11.58
CA PRO A 413 7.41 -14.63 10.69
C PRO A 413 8.18 -13.39 10.19
N LYS A 414 7.52 -12.24 10.05
CA LYS A 414 8.16 -11.01 9.53
C LYS A 414 8.98 -10.32 10.60
N ASP A 415 10.14 -9.81 10.19
CA ASP A 415 11.10 -9.14 11.06
C ASP A 415 11.52 -7.79 10.49
N ASP A 416 12.00 -6.92 11.36
CA ASP A 416 12.60 -5.63 11.02
C ASP A 416 13.72 -5.38 12.04
N PRO A 417 15.00 -5.41 11.61
CA PRO A 417 16.13 -5.28 12.53
C PRO A 417 16.16 -3.96 13.32
N ALA A 418 15.56 -2.90 12.79
CA ALA A 418 15.58 -1.58 13.41
C ALA A 418 14.43 -1.38 14.40
N HIS A 419 13.28 -1.99 14.13
CA HIS A 419 12.04 -1.73 14.86
C HIS A 419 11.31 -3.00 15.28
N PRO A 420 10.88 -3.11 16.54
CA PRO A 420 9.96 -4.15 16.94
C PRO A 420 8.58 -3.96 16.28
N ALA A 421 7.69 -4.92 16.47
CA ALA A 421 6.28 -4.76 16.12
C ALA A 421 5.63 -3.54 16.80
N ILE A 422 4.47 -3.14 16.30
CA ILE A 422 3.65 -2.06 16.87
C ILE A 422 3.04 -2.56 18.19
N TYR A 423 3.38 -1.88 19.30
CA TYR A 423 2.90 -2.21 20.64
C TYR A 423 2.52 -0.94 21.41
N PRO A 424 1.62 -1.03 22.42
CA PRO A 424 1.31 0.09 23.30
C PRO A 424 2.42 0.31 24.33
N THR A 425 2.82 1.57 24.56
CA THR A 425 3.90 1.90 25.52
C THR A 425 3.46 1.80 27.00
N GLY A 426 2.15 1.67 27.23
CA GLY A 426 1.52 1.76 28.55
C GLY A 426 1.26 3.18 29.02
N VAL A 427 1.66 4.22 28.27
CA VAL A 427 1.28 5.61 28.61
C VAL A 427 -0.25 5.73 28.52
N LYS A 428 -0.88 6.28 29.57
CA LYS A 428 -2.34 6.49 29.62
C LYS A 428 -2.73 7.56 28.58
N PRO A 429 -3.62 7.25 27.62
CA PRO A 429 -4.11 8.21 26.65
C PRO A 429 -4.86 9.36 27.35
N LYS A 430 -4.68 10.58 26.84
CA LYS A 430 -5.45 11.77 27.22
C LYS A 430 -6.20 12.26 25.99
N ASP A 431 -7.52 12.40 26.10
CA ASP A 431 -8.38 13.04 25.09
C ASP A 431 -8.19 12.54 23.64
N LEU A 432 -8.24 11.21 23.45
CA LEU A 432 -8.27 10.64 22.09
C LEU A 432 -9.65 10.81 21.46
N GLY A 433 -9.70 11.28 20.21
CA GLY A 433 -10.91 11.27 19.41
C GLY A 433 -11.36 9.85 19.08
N LYS A 434 -12.61 9.70 18.62
CA LYS A 434 -13.24 8.38 18.38
C LYS A 434 -12.41 7.47 17.46
N ASP A 435 -11.84 8.03 16.39
CA ASP A 435 -11.07 7.24 15.42
C ASP A 435 -9.66 6.91 15.92
N GLU A 436 -9.04 7.79 16.71
CA GLU A 436 -7.75 7.49 17.35
C GLU A 436 -7.89 6.42 18.42
N TRP A 437 -8.97 6.48 19.21
CA TRP A 437 -9.30 5.45 20.19
C TRP A 437 -9.47 4.08 19.52
N LYS A 438 -10.17 4.01 18.38
CA LYS A 438 -10.36 2.75 17.62
C LYS A 438 -9.04 2.10 17.23
N ILE A 439 -8.07 2.87 16.73
CA ILE A 439 -6.76 2.33 16.33
C ILE A 439 -5.93 1.97 17.56
N TYR A 440 -5.95 2.79 18.61
CA TYR A 440 -5.27 2.50 19.87
C TYR A 440 -5.79 1.21 20.52
N ASP A 441 -7.12 1.05 20.65
CA ASP A 441 -7.77 -0.16 21.19
C ASP A 441 -7.46 -1.39 20.36
N LEU A 442 -7.45 -1.26 19.02
CA LEU A 442 -7.06 -2.35 18.13
C LEU A 442 -5.63 -2.83 18.42
N ILE A 443 -4.68 -1.90 18.57
CA ILE A 443 -3.27 -2.20 18.89
C ILE A 443 -3.15 -2.83 20.28
N VAL A 444 -3.79 -2.26 21.30
CA VAL A 444 -3.73 -2.79 22.68
C VAL A 444 -4.29 -4.22 22.72
N ARG A 445 -5.47 -4.45 22.15
CA ARG A 445 -6.10 -5.78 22.14
C ARG A 445 -5.29 -6.81 21.38
N ARG A 446 -4.67 -6.44 20.27
CA ARG A 446 -3.76 -7.32 19.53
C ARG A 446 -2.52 -7.66 20.34
N PHE A 447 -1.95 -6.67 21.02
CA PHE A 447 -0.81 -6.88 21.92
C PHE A 447 -1.18 -7.84 23.06
N LEU A 448 -2.32 -7.66 23.73
CA LEU A 448 -2.78 -8.56 24.80
C LEU A 448 -3.00 -9.99 24.28
N ALA A 449 -3.67 -10.12 23.12
CA ALA A 449 -3.92 -11.42 22.51
C ALA A 449 -2.63 -12.19 22.21
N ALA A 450 -1.55 -11.51 21.83
CA ALA A 450 -0.27 -12.17 21.52
C ALA A 450 0.32 -12.96 22.71
N PHE A 451 -0.04 -12.65 23.96
CA PHE A 451 0.41 -13.39 25.16
C PHE A 451 -0.59 -14.44 25.66
N ALA A 452 -1.81 -14.44 25.12
CA ALA A 452 -2.87 -15.31 25.59
C ALA A 452 -2.72 -16.75 25.09
N SER A 453 -3.45 -17.68 25.73
CA SER A 453 -3.54 -19.06 25.27
C SER A 453 -4.24 -19.19 23.93
N ARG A 454 -4.01 -20.32 23.27
CA ARG A 454 -4.66 -20.68 22.00
C ARG A 454 -6.16 -20.86 22.23
N ALA A 455 -6.98 -20.42 21.29
CA ALA A 455 -8.40 -20.77 21.30
C ALA A 455 -8.57 -22.22 20.83
N ARG A 456 -9.58 -22.93 21.33
CA ARG A 456 -9.88 -24.31 20.91
C ARG A 456 -11.19 -24.36 20.16
N ILE A 457 -11.16 -24.84 18.93
CA ILE A 457 -12.32 -24.89 18.05
C ILE A 457 -12.60 -26.35 17.67
N SER A 458 -13.87 -26.76 17.78
CA SER A 458 -14.37 -27.99 17.15
C SER A 458 -14.94 -27.65 15.78
N HIS A 459 -14.40 -28.27 14.73
CA HIS A 459 -14.94 -28.21 13.39
C HIS A 459 -15.44 -29.59 13.00
N ARG A 460 -16.74 -29.66 12.75
CA ARG A 460 -17.44 -30.86 12.33
C ARG A 460 -17.77 -30.76 10.86
N ILE A 461 -17.48 -31.80 10.09
CA ILE A 461 -17.82 -31.89 8.68
C ILE A 461 -18.49 -33.24 8.44
N VAL A 462 -19.64 -33.23 7.77
CA VAL A 462 -20.29 -34.44 7.27
C VAL A 462 -20.19 -34.45 5.75
N TYR A 463 -19.83 -35.60 5.21
CA TYR A 463 -19.82 -35.92 3.80
C TYR A 463 -20.88 -36.99 3.56
N LEU A 464 -21.83 -36.67 2.69
CA LEU A 464 -22.96 -37.53 2.34
C LEU A 464 -22.83 -37.88 0.86
N GLU A 465 -22.89 -39.15 0.51
CA GLU A 465 -22.87 -39.58 -0.88
C GLU A 465 -24.26 -39.97 -1.36
N TYR A 466 -24.44 -39.85 -2.66
CA TYR A 466 -25.62 -40.35 -3.32
C TYR A 466 -25.48 -41.85 -3.61
N PRO A 467 -26.42 -42.71 -3.16
CA PRO A 467 -26.25 -44.17 -3.28
C PRO A 467 -26.03 -44.70 -4.69
N LYS A 468 -26.65 -44.08 -5.71
CA LYS A 468 -26.50 -44.53 -7.12
C LYS A 468 -25.27 -43.96 -7.82
N ASP A 469 -24.63 -42.94 -7.25
CA ASP A 469 -23.36 -42.38 -7.73
C ASP A 469 -22.52 -41.92 -6.53
N PRO A 470 -21.68 -42.82 -5.98
CA PRO A 470 -20.83 -42.53 -4.82
C PRO A 470 -19.78 -41.42 -5.05
N SER A 471 -19.56 -41.01 -6.31
CA SER A 471 -18.71 -39.87 -6.63
C SER A 471 -19.38 -38.53 -6.30
N MET A 472 -20.71 -38.49 -6.24
CA MET A 472 -21.48 -37.30 -5.93
C MET A 472 -21.60 -37.10 -4.42
N VAL A 473 -20.73 -36.25 -3.88
CA VAL A 473 -20.63 -35.97 -2.44
C VAL A 473 -21.20 -34.59 -2.09
N PHE A 474 -22.09 -34.56 -1.11
CA PHE A 474 -22.62 -33.38 -0.45
C PHE A 474 -21.92 -33.14 0.88
N MET A 475 -21.83 -31.88 1.29
CA MET A 475 -21.09 -31.48 2.48
C MET A 475 -21.87 -30.43 3.29
N ALA A 476 -21.86 -30.60 4.62
CA ALA A 476 -22.16 -29.55 5.57
C ALA A 476 -21.04 -29.46 6.61
N SER A 477 -20.86 -28.26 7.16
CA SER A 477 -19.86 -28.03 8.21
C SER A 477 -20.44 -27.18 9.33
N GLY A 478 -20.03 -27.49 10.56
CA GLY A 478 -20.38 -26.77 11.78
C GLY A 478 -19.13 -26.43 12.56
N ARG A 479 -19.16 -25.30 13.26
CA ARG A 479 -18.07 -24.82 14.12
C ARG A 479 -18.61 -24.50 15.50
N LYS A 480 -17.87 -24.92 16.52
CA LYS A 480 -18.14 -24.59 17.93
C LYS A 480 -16.84 -24.16 18.60
N ILE A 481 -16.87 -23.05 19.33
CA ILE A 481 -15.78 -22.59 20.18
C ILE A 481 -15.87 -23.40 21.47
N LEU A 482 -14.82 -24.16 21.77
CA LEU A 482 -14.71 -24.94 23.01
C LEU A 482 -14.03 -24.12 24.11
N GLU A 483 -12.98 -23.39 23.75
CA GLU A 483 -12.23 -22.51 24.65
C GLU A 483 -11.93 -21.20 23.92
N LEU A 484 -12.26 -20.06 24.55
CA LEU A 484 -12.09 -18.74 23.93
C LEU A 484 -10.62 -18.38 23.69
N GLY A 485 -9.73 -18.72 24.62
CA GLY A 485 -8.32 -18.31 24.59
C GLY A 485 -8.17 -16.83 24.22
N TRP A 486 -7.28 -16.54 23.28
CA TRP A 486 -6.99 -15.18 22.80
C TRP A 486 -8.20 -14.41 22.21
N LEU A 487 -9.27 -15.09 21.77
CA LEU A 487 -10.46 -14.43 21.22
C LEU A 487 -11.18 -13.57 22.27
N ARG A 488 -10.97 -13.84 23.57
CA ARG A 488 -11.42 -12.98 24.68
C ARG A 488 -10.81 -11.58 24.61
N TYR A 489 -9.52 -11.50 24.26
CA TYR A 489 -8.78 -10.23 24.23
C TYR A 489 -8.95 -9.50 22.90
N TYR A 490 -9.07 -10.26 21.79
CA TYR A 490 -9.27 -9.74 20.45
C TYR A 490 -10.58 -10.27 19.81
N PRO A 491 -11.73 -9.71 20.18
CA PRO A 491 -13.05 -10.22 19.77
C PRO A 491 -13.36 -9.96 18.28
N PHE A 492 -12.56 -9.14 17.60
CA PHE A 492 -12.77 -8.79 16.18
C PHE A 492 -12.55 -9.96 15.20
N SER A 493 -12.09 -11.11 15.69
CA SER A 493 -11.85 -12.34 14.93
C SER A 493 -12.73 -13.51 15.39
N MET A 494 -13.79 -13.25 16.16
CA MET A 494 -14.69 -14.29 16.65
C MET A 494 -15.33 -15.05 15.47
N PRO A 495 -15.14 -16.38 15.36
CA PRO A 495 -15.81 -17.18 14.34
C PRO A 495 -17.33 -17.23 14.56
N GLU A 496 -18.10 -17.29 13.47
CA GLU A 496 -19.52 -17.69 13.55
C GLU A 496 -19.62 -19.15 13.98
N GLU A 497 -20.37 -19.41 15.05
CA GLU A 497 -20.73 -20.77 15.44
C GLU A 497 -21.91 -21.28 14.60
N ARG A 498 -21.80 -22.53 14.13
CA ARG A 498 -22.87 -23.23 13.43
C ARG A 498 -22.96 -24.64 13.97
N PHE A 499 -24.13 -25.00 14.44
CA PHE A 499 -24.36 -26.34 14.98
C PHE A 499 -24.38 -27.38 13.85
N LEU A 500 -23.74 -28.53 14.11
CA LEU A 500 -23.86 -29.73 13.28
C LEU A 500 -23.87 -30.95 14.22
N PRO A 501 -24.91 -31.80 14.17
CA PRO A 501 -24.98 -33.00 14.99
C PRO A 501 -23.94 -34.04 14.53
N ARG A 502 -23.79 -35.11 15.32
CA ARG A 502 -22.95 -36.26 14.97
C ARG A 502 -23.68 -37.17 13.99
N PHE A 503 -22.91 -37.78 13.09
CA PHE A 503 -23.37 -38.73 12.10
C PHE A 503 -22.56 -40.03 12.21
N GLN A 504 -23.18 -41.15 11.91
CA GLN A 504 -22.51 -42.45 11.84
C GLN A 504 -22.22 -42.83 10.40
N HIS A 505 -21.08 -43.49 10.14
CA HIS A 505 -20.76 -43.98 8.80
C HIS A 505 -21.83 -44.98 8.32
N GLY A 506 -22.23 -44.89 7.05
CA GLY A 506 -23.27 -45.74 6.47
C GLY A 506 -24.70 -45.37 6.86
N GLU A 507 -24.89 -44.40 7.76
CA GLU A 507 -26.20 -43.92 8.16
C GLU A 507 -26.97 -43.34 6.97
N LYS A 508 -28.22 -43.76 6.78
CA LYS A 508 -29.13 -43.17 5.79
C LYS A 508 -29.82 -41.94 6.38
N VAL A 509 -29.67 -40.81 5.71
CA VAL A 509 -30.26 -39.54 6.15
C VAL A 509 -31.35 -39.12 5.18
N LYS A 510 -32.57 -38.91 5.70
CA LYS A 510 -33.75 -38.58 4.90
C LYS A 510 -33.59 -37.19 4.27
N ILE A 511 -33.88 -37.11 2.98
CA ILE A 511 -33.98 -35.85 2.25
C ILE A 511 -35.35 -35.24 2.50
N THR A 512 -35.40 -34.01 3.01
CA THR A 512 -36.64 -33.24 3.15
C THR A 512 -36.90 -32.37 1.93
N LYS A 513 -35.83 -31.87 1.30
CA LYS A 513 -35.91 -31.02 0.11
C LYS A 513 -34.67 -31.22 -0.75
N ALA A 514 -34.85 -31.27 -2.06
CA ALA A 514 -33.74 -31.17 -3.00
C ALA A 514 -34.06 -30.08 -4.03
N SER A 515 -33.10 -29.18 -4.24
CA SER A 515 -33.29 -28.01 -5.08
C SER A 515 -32.06 -27.71 -5.92
N ILE A 516 -32.31 -27.10 -7.08
CA ILE A 516 -31.26 -26.59 -7.96
C ILE A 516 -31.15 -25.11 -7.69
N ARG A 517 -29.97 -24.66 -7.28
CA ARG A 517 -29.67 -23.25 -7.20
C ARG A 517 -28.90 -22.85 -8.44
N LYS A 518 -29.55 -22.06 -9.30
CA LYS A 518 -28.84 -21.38 -10.38
C LYS A 518 -27.91 -20.33 -9.77
N THR A 519 -26.63 -20.53 -9.97
CA THR A 519 -25.56 -19.59 -9.62
C THR A 519 -24.86 -19.12 -10.89
N TYR A 520 -23.95 -18.18 -10.73
CA TYR A 520 -23.15 -17.68 -11.83
C TYR A 520 -21.69 -17.63 -11.43
N THR A 521 -20.79 -17.79 -12.40
CA THR A 521 -19.38 -17.53 -12.17
C THR A 521 -19.19 -16.10 -11.64
N LYS A 522 -18.27 -15.94 -10.70
CA LYS A 522 -18.04 -14.65 -10.04
C LYS A 522 -17.09 -13.80 -10.88
N PRO A 523 -17.33 -12.48 -10.99
CA PRO A 523 -16.38 -11.58 -11.61
C PRO A 523 -15.06 -11.55 -10.83
N PRO A 524 -13.96 -11.05 -11.43
CA PRO A 524 -12.72 -10.76 -10.72
C PRO A 524 -12.98 -10.00 -9.43
N GLU A 525 -12.19 -10.33 -8.41
CA GLU A 525 -12.41 -9.83 -7.06
C GLU A 525 -12.39 -8.30 -7.04
N LYS A 526 -13.29 -7.69 -6.26
CA LYS A 526 -13.35 -6.24 -6.15
C LYS A 526 -12.03 -5.72 -5.55
N ILE A 527 -11.38 -4.81 -6.26
CA ILE A 527 -10.22 -4.08 -5.75
C ILE A 527 -10.69 -3.05 -4.72
N SER A 528 -10.00 -3.03 -3.58
CA SER A 528 -10.10 -2.03 -2.53
C SER A 528 -8.71 -1.45 -2.25
N ARG A 529 -8.64 -0.29 -1.58
CA ARG A 529 -7.36 0.32 -1.20
C ARG A 529 -6.45 -0.64 -0.43
N ILE A 530 -7.02 -1.43 0.48
CA ILE A 530 -6.24 -2.40 1.25
C ILE A 530 -5.71 -3.54 0.38
N LYS A 531 -6.48 -4.02 -0.60
CA LYS A 531 -5.99 -5.04 -1.53
C LYS A 531 -4.90 -4.54 -2.45
N ILE A 532 -4.99 -3.27 -2.86
CA ILE A 532 -3.89 -2.62 -3.61
C ILE A 532 -2.64 -2.62 -2.75
N LEU A 533 -2.75 -2.21 -1.48
CA LEU A 533 -1.62 -2.20 -0.56
C LEU A 533 -1.01 -3.60 -0.37
N ARG A 534 -1.85 -4.63 -0.15
CA ARG A 534 -1.40 -6.03 -0.03
C ARG A 534 -0.76 -6.53 -1.31
N TRP A 535 -1.29 -6.17 -2.48
CA TRP A 535 -0.65 -6.46 -3.75
C TRP A 535 0.72 -5.79 -3.84
N MET A 536 0.85 -4.50 -3.50
CA MET A 536 2.12 -3.76 -3.49
C MET A 536 3.16 -4.43 -2.56
N GLU A 537 2.73 -4.88 -1.38
CA GLU A 537 3.54 -5.66 -0.43
C GLU A 537 4.02 -6.98 -1.05
N ASN A 538 3.09 -7.77 -1.57
CA ASN A 538 3.40 -9.09 -2.14
C ASN A 538 4.33 -8.99 -3.34
N VAL A 539 4.21 -7.93 -4.13
CA VAL A 539 5.10 -7.69 -5.26
C VAL A 539 6.33 -6.86 -4.89
N GLY A 540 6.51 -6.45 -3.63
CA GLY A 540 7.71 -5.77 -3.16
C GLY A 540 7.91 -4.38 -3.78
N ILE A 541 6.84 -3.61 -3.99
CA ILE A 541 6.92 -2.23 -4.48
C ILE A 541 6.45 -1.21 -3.43
N GLY A 542 7.21 -0.12 -3.32
CA GLY A 542 7.07 0.82 -2.22
C GLY A 542 7.43 0.18 -0.86
N THR A 543 7.55 1.04 0.14
CA THR A 543 7.80 0.66 1.54
C THR A 543 6.51 0.77 2.36
N GLU A 544 6.47 0.15 3.53
CA GLU A 544 5.40 0.30 4.52
C GLU A 544 5.05 1.77 4.78
N ALA A 545 6.05 2.65 4.79
CA ALA A 545 5.85 4.09 4.93
C ALA A 545 5.17 4.79 3.74
N THR A 546 5.31 4.26 2.51
CA THR A 546 4.99 5.01 1.27
C THR A 546 3.78 4.47 0.51
N ARG A 547 3.47 3.17 0.60
CA ARG A 547 2.37 2.52 -0.16
C ARG A 547 1.04 3.23 -0.01
N ALA A 548 0.62 3.50 1.23
CA ALA A 548 -0.66 4.14 1.50
C ALA A 548 -0.77 5.54 0.89
N ARG A 549 0.31 6.33 0.97
CA ARG A 549 0.38 7.66 0.37
C ARG A 549 0.31 7.61 -1.15
N ILE A 550 1.00 6.65 -1.78
CA ILE A 550 0.99 6.47 -3.24
C ILE A 550 -0.42 6.12 -3.74
N ILE A 551 -1.12 5.26 -3.01
CA ILE A 551 -2.52 4.93 -3.32
C ILE A 551 -3.38 6.20 -3.28
N GLU A 552 -3.28 7.02 -2.23
CA GLU A 552 -4.03 8.28 -2.15
C GLU A 552 -3.66 9.30 -3.25
N ILE A 553 -2.38 9.35 -3.65
CA ILE A 553 -1.93 10.18 -4.77
C ILE A 553 -2.66 9.80 -6.08
N LEU A 554 -2.90 8.52 -6.33
CA LEU A 554 -3.64 8.06 -7.52
C LEU A 554 -5.10 8.54 -7.52
N PHE A 555 -5.75 8.61 -6.36
CA PHE A 555 -7.10 9.19 -6.23
C PHE A 555 -7.09 10.70 -6.37
N ASN A 556 -6.17 11.39 -5.68
CA ASN A 556 -6.07 12.85 -5.70
C ASN A 556 -5.77 13.39 -7.11
N ARG A 557 -5.02 12.62 -7.91
CA ARG A 557 -4.70 12.94 -9.31
C ARG A 557 -5.79 12.53 -10.29
N LYS A 558 -6.95 12.06 -9.80
CA LYS A 558 -8.12 11.64 -10.59
C LYS A 558 -7.82 10.52 -11.59
N TYR A 559 -6.79 9.71 -11.35
CA TYR A 559 -6.53 8.51 -12.13
C TYR A 559 -7.45 7.37 -11.68
N LEU A 560 -7.76 7.35 -10.39
CA LEU A 560 -8.69 6.43 -9.78
C LEU A 560 -9.83 7.19 -9.12
N ARG A 561 -10.98 6.53 -8.98
CA ARG A 561 -12.12 7.03 -8.21
C ARG A 561 -12.77 5.91 -7.40
N SER A 562 -13.49 6.31 -6.36
CA SER A 562 -14.24 5.37 -5.50
C SER A 562 -15.73 5.43 -5.88
N VAL A 563 -16.30 4.32 -6.34
CA VAL A 563 -17.72 4.23 -6.72
C VAL A 563 -18.38 3.07 -5.96
N GLY A 564 -19.28 3.38 -5.03
CA GLY A 564 -19.97 2.36 -4.20
C GLY A 564 -18.99 1.44 -3.45
N GLY A 565 -17.94 2.02 -2.87
CA GLY A 565 -16.89 1.29 -2.14
C GLY A 565 -15.89 0.52 -3.02
N ARG A 566 -15.98 0.65 -4.36
CA ARG A 566 -15.06 0.01 -5.32
C ARG A 566 -14.07 1.02 -5.88
N VAL A 567 -12.86 0.56 -6.17
CA VAL A 567 -11.88 1.34 -6.94
C VAL A 567 -12.12 1.10 -8.43
N GLU A 568 -12.28 2.18 -9.19
CA GLU A 568 -12.43 2.15 -10.65
C GLU A 568 -11.40 3.11 -11.30
N ALA A 569 -10.88 2.72 -12.46
CA ALA A 569 -10.05 3.60 -13.27
C ALA A 569 -10.91 4.66 -13.99
N THR A 570 -10.43 5.89 -14.02
CA THR A 570 -11.03 6.97 -14.83
C THR A 570 -10.58 6.85 -16.29
N ASP A 571 -11.24 7.56 -17.21
CA ASP A 571 -10.78 7.62 -18.61
C ASP A 571 -9.36 8.19 -18.74
N LEU A 572 -9.00 9.13 -17.86
CA LEU A 572 -7.63 9.63 -17.74
C LEU A 572 -6.66 8.53 -17.27
N GLY A 573 -7.02 7.79 -16.22
CA GLY A 573 -6.19 6.67 -15.73
C GLY A 573 -5.95 5.60 -16.78
N LEU A 574 -6.99 5.25 -17.56
CA LEU A 574 -6.88 4.34 -18.70
C LEU A 574 -5.92 4.88 -19.76
N GLY A 575 -6.09 6.14 -20.19
CA GLY A 575 -5.24 6.76 -21.21
C GLY A 575 -3.78 6.90 -20.79
N ILE A 576 -3.53 7.24 -19.52
CA ILE A 576 -2.17 7.32 -18.98
C ILE A 576 -1.48 5.95 -19.04
N ILE A 577 -2.16 4.87 -18.65
CA ILE A 577 -1.57 3.53 -18.71
C ILE A 577 -1.38 3.05 -20.15
N GLU A 578 -2.32 3.31 -21.05
CA GLU A 578 -2.16 3.02 -22.49
C GLU A 578 -0.87 3.65 -23.03
N VAL A 579 -0.67 4.95 -22.79
CA VAL A 579 0.52 5.68 -23.25
C VAL A 579 1.79 5.19 -22.57
N LEU A 580 1.78 5.03 -21.24
CA LEU A 580 2.99 4.64 -20.51
C LEU A 580 3.41 3.21 -20.85
N MET A 581 2.48 2.29 -21.11
CA MET A 581 2.83 0.91 -21.50
C MET A 581 3.50 0.85 -22.88
N GLU A 582 3.11 1.73 -23.80
CA GLU A 582 3.66 1.76 -25.15
C GLU A 582 5.01 2.49 -25.22
N TYR A 583 5.15 3.62 -24.53
CA TYR A 583 6.32 4.50 -24.69
C TYR A 583 7.31 4.48 -23.51
N PHE A 584 6.89 4.00 -22.34
CA PHE A 584 7.73 3.88 -21.16
C PHE A 584 7.50 2.52 -20.45
N PRO A 585 7.63 1.38 -21.15
CA PRO A 585 7.24 0.07 -20.61
C PRO A 585 7.93 -0.26 -19.27
N GLU A 586 9.17 0.19 -19.08
CA GLU A 586 9.98 0.01 -17.87
C GLU A 586 9.33 0.63 -16.64
N ILE A 587 8.80 1.88 -16.73
CA ILE A 587 8.15 2.53 -15.58
C ILE A 587 6.81 1.89 -15.24
N THR A 588 6.18 1.19 -16.19
CA THR A 588 4.95 0.43 -15.91
C THR A 588 5.23 -0.93 -15.26
N SER A 589 6.49 -1.34 -15.20
CA SER A 589 6.90 -2.64 -14.70
C SER A 589 7.20 -2.61 -13.21
N VAL A 590 6.75 -3.66 -12.52
CA VAL A 590 7.20 -3.98 -11.16
C VAL A 590 8.71 -4.25 -11.13
N SER A 591 9.29 -4.79 -12.22
CA SER A 591 10.70 -5.14 -12.29
C SER A 591 11.62 -3.94 -12.14
N LEU A 592 11.32 -2.80 -12.76
CA LEU A 592 12.12 -1.57 -12.60
C LEU A 592 12.11 -1.09 -11.15
N THR A 593 10.93 -1.16 -10.51
CA THR A 593 10.80 -0.76 -9.11
C THR A 593 11.69 -1.62 -8.22
N ARG A 594 11.61 -2.94 -8.37
CA ARG A 594 12.45 -3.89 -7.63
C ARG A 594 13.94 -3.71 -7.93
N TYR A 595 14.28 -3.46 -9.19
CA TYR A 595 15.66 -3.19 -9.59
C TYR A 595 16.23 -2.01 -8.80
N PHE A 596 15.53 -0.86 -8.76
CA PHE A 596 16.01 0.28 -7.98
C PHE A 596 16.06 -0.01 -6.48
N GLU A 597 15.05 -0.66 -5.88
CA GLU A 597 15.15 -1.04 -4.45
C GLU A 597 16.36 -1.95 -4.18
N GLY A 598 16.68 -2.87 -5.10
CA GLY A 598 17.89 -3.69 -5.03
C GLY A 598 19.18 -2.88 -5.16
N GLU A 599 19.24 -1.89 -6.05
CA GLU A 599 20.39 -1.00 -6.17
C GLU A 599 20.56 -0.12 -4.90
N MET A 600 19.47 0.32 -4.29
CA MET A 600 19.51 1.04 -3.01
C MET A 600 20.01 0.16 -1.86
N GLU A 601 19.66 -1.13 -1.84
CA GLU A 601 20.25 -2.07 -0.89
C GLU A 601 21.74 -2.29 -1.15
N LYS A 602 22.18 -2.39 -2.42
CA LYS A 602 23.60 -2.45 -2.76
C LYS A 602 24.36 -1.19 -2.30
N ILE A 603 23.75 -0.01 -2.38
CA ILE A 603 24.31 1.22 -1.80
C ILE A 603 24.44 1.10 -0.29
N ARG A 604 23.42 0.55 0.40
CA ARG A 604 23.48 0.34 1.86
C ARG A 604 24.58 -0.63 2.29
N LEU A 605 24.86 -1.63 1.45
CA LEU A 605 25.93 -2.60 1.68
C LEU A 605 27.32 -2.09 1.23
N GLY A 606 27.40 -0.89 0.66
CA GLY A 606 28.65 -0.33 0.12
C GLY A 606 29.14 -0.98 -1.18
N ILE A 607 28.30 -1.79 -1.84
CA ILE A 607 28.62 -2.54 -3.08
C ILE A 607 28.54 -1.63 -4.32
N ARG A 608 27.65 -0.65 -4.31
CA ARG A 608 27.38 0.27 -5.43
C ARG A 608 27.42 1.71 -4.94
N ARG A 609 27.79 2.64 -5.83
CA ARG A 609 27.73 4.07 -5.53
C ARG A 609 26.44 4.70 -6.05
N ARG A 610 25.93 5.70 -5.32
CA ARG A 610 24.73 6.47 -5.71
C ARG A 610 24.85 7.09 -7.10
N ASP A 611 26.00 7.67 -7.45
CA ASP A 611 26.22 8.34 -8.74
C ASP A 611 26.18 7.36 -9.92
N GLU A 612 26.65 6.13 -9.73
CA GLU A 612 26.57 5.07 -10.74
C GLU A 612 25.12 4.69 -11.02
N VAL A 613 24.35 4.41 -9.96
CA VAL A 613 22.94 4.03 -10.07
C VAL A 613 22.12 5.15 -10.73
N VAL A 614 22.36 6.39 -10.36
CA VAL A 614 21.70 7.55 -10.97
C VAL A 614 22.08 7.70 -12.45
N ARG A 615 23.35 7.51 -12.81
CA ARG A 615 23.82 7.58 -14.20
C ARG A 615 23.15 6.53 -15.08
N ASP A 616 23.08 5.29 -14.63
CA ASP A 616 22.41 4.20 -15.36
C ASP A 616 20.93 4.52 -15.58
N ALA A 617 20.26 5.03 -14.54
CA ALA A 617 18.87 5.43 -14.61
C ALA A 617 18.63 6.59 -15.60
N LYS A 618 19.53 7.58 -15.66
CA LYS A 618 19.49 8.67 -16.66
C LYS A 618 19.62 8.12 -18.08
N ASN A 619 20.59 7.24 -18.32
CA ASN A 619 20.86 6.65 -19.63
C ASN A 619 19.66 5.86 -20.19
N THR A 620 19.01 5.05 -19.35
CA THR A 620 17.78 4.35 -19.74
C THR A 620 16.67 5.33 -20.08
N LEU A 621 16.46 6.36 -19.25
CA LEU A 621 15.38 7.32 -19.45
C LEU A 621 15.53 8.14 -20.75
N ILE A 622 16.76 8.52 -21.12
CA ILE A 622 17.05 9.23 -22.38
C ILE A 622 16.53 8.43 -23.58
N LYS A 623 16.81 7.13 -23.63
CA LYS A 623 16.38 6.25 -24.74
C LYS A 623 14.86 6.23 -24.88
N LEU A 624 14.14 6.20 -23.75
CA LEU A 624 12.67 6.20 -23.75
C LEU A 624 12.07 7.54 -24.19
N ILE A 625 12.66 8.65 -23.75
CA ILE A 625 12.22 10.00 -24.16
C ILE A 625 12.35 10.18 -25.67
N VAL A 626 13.45 9.70 -26.27
CA VAL A 626 13.63 9.75 -27.74
C VAL A 626 12.54 8.97 -28.47
N SER A 627 12.12 7.81 -27.95
CA SER A 627 11.01 7.05 -28.52
C SER A 627 9.68 7.79 -28.40
N PHE A 628 9.38 8.33 -27.22
CA PHE A 628 8.17 9.11 -26.95
C PHE A 628 8.05 10.34 -27.87
N ASP A 629 9.14 11.08 -28.06
CA ASP A 629 9.13 12.33 -28.82
C ASP A 629 8.77 12.13 -30.30
N LYS A 630 9.12 10.96 -30.88
CA LYS A 630 8.72 10.60 -32.25
C LYS A 630 7.20 10.53 -32.46
N LYS A 631 6.41 10.33 -31.39
CA LYS A 631 4.94 10.18 -31.42
C LYS A 631 4.23 11.19 -30.53
N LYS A 632 4.93 12.24 -30.08
CA LYS A 632 4.46 13.22 -29.08
C LYS A 632 3.11 13.83 -29.41
N TYR A 633 2.89 14.27 -30.65
CA TYR A 633 1.64 14.90 -31.05
C TYR A 633 0.45 13.93 -30.96
N GLN A 634 0.62 12.70 -31.47
CA GLN A 634 -0.39 11.65 -31.43
C GLN A 634 -0.73 11.25 -29.99
N ILE A 635 0.28 11.05 -29.16
CA ILE A 635 0.10 10.81 -27.71
C ILE A 635 -0.69 11.95 -27.06
N GLY A 636 -0.31 13.19 -27.40
CA GLY A 636 -1.00 14.39 -26.95
C GLY A 636 -2.47 14.41 -27.32
N LYS A 637 -2.82 14.04 -28.56
CA LYS A 637 -4.21 13.91 -29.01
C LYS A 637 -4.96 12.86 -28.20
N THR A 638 -4.40 11.67 -28.06
CA THR A 638 -5.01 10.57 -27.28
C THR A 638 -5.32 11.03 -25.85
N LEU A 639 -4.35 11.61 -25.14
CA LEU A 639 -4.57 12.10 -23.78
C LEU A 639 -5.56 13.28 -23.73
N SER A 640 -5.52 14.17 -24.70
CA SER A 640 -6.46 15.30 -24.79
C SER A 640 -7.90 14.84 -24.99
N TYR A 641 -8.13 13.75 -25.73
CA TYR A 641 -9.45 13.12 -25.83
C TYR A 641 -9.92 12.57 -24.48
N ARG A 642 -9.03 11.91 -23.72
CA ARG A 642 -9.36 11.36 -22.38
C ARG A 642 -9.65 12.45 -21.35
N LEU A 643 -9.04 13.61 -21.52
CA LEU A 643 -9.25 14.80 -20.69
C LEU A 643 -10.46 15.64 -21.13
N GLY A 644 -11.04 15.35 -22.29
CA GLY A 644 -12.15 16.13 -22.87
C GLY A 644 -11.73 17.51 -23.42
N TYR A 645 -10.44 17.73 -23.67
CA TYR A 645 -9.95 18.98 -24.28
C TYR A 645 -10.05 18.97 -25.80
N LEU A 646 -9.95 17.79 -26.38
CA LEU A 646 -10.20 17.57 -27.79
C LEU A 646 -11.30 16.54 -27.93
N THR A 647 -11.94 16.58 -29.08
CA THR A 647 -12.99 15.66 -29.45
C THR A 647 -12.47 14.77 -30.57
N PRO A 648 -12.49 13.43 -30.45
CA PRO A 648 -12.15 12.56 -31.55
C PRO A 648 -13.05 12.83 -32.76
N THR A 649 -12.48 12.89 -33.97
CA THR A 649 -13.25 13.02 -35.21
C THR A 649 -14.24 11.86 -35.34
N ASN A 650 -13.75 10.64 -35.13
CA ASN A 650 -14.57 9.44 -35.10
C ASN A 650 -14.73 9.01 -33.64
N LYS A 651 -15.93 9.23 -33.09
CA LYS A 651 -16.27 8.81 -31.73
C LYS A 651 -16.82 7.40 -31.74
N CYS A 652 -16.61 6.71 -30.63
CA CYS A 652 -17.38 5.53 -30.32
C CYS A 652 -18.87 5.90 -30.21
N MET A 653 -19.74 5.12 -30.84
CA MET A 653 -21.19 5.34 -30.75
C MET A 653 -21.76 5.15 -29.33
N LEU A 654 -21.01 4.53 -28.41
CA LEU A 654 -21.43 4.23 -27.04
C LEU A 654 -20.77 5.11 -25.98
N CYS A 655 -19.69 5.82 -26.31
CA CYS A 655 -18.98 6.68 -25.37
C CYS A 655 -18.11 7.71 -26.07
N ASN A 656 -17.55 8.65 -25.31
CA ASN A 656 -16.77 9.76 -25.86
C ASN A 656 -15.32 9.40 -26.26
N ARG A 657 -14.97 8.11 -26.30
CA ARG A 657 -13.63 7.67 -26.70
C ARG A 657 -13.51 7.60 -28.22
N GLU A 658 -12.29 7.66 -28.72
CA GLU A 658 -11.99 7.46 -30.13
C GLU A 658 -12.45 6.07 -30.60
N ALA A 659 -13.09 6.04 -31.77
CA ALA A 659 -13.47 4.81 -32.44
C ALA A 659 -12.20 4.08 -32.90
N TYR A 660 -12.17 2.77 -32.63
CA TYR A 660 -11.08 1.88 -33.03
C TYR A 660 -11.50 1.02 -34.23
N LYS A 661 -12.63 0.31 -34.10
CA LYS A 661 -13.17 -0.55 -35.15
C LYS A 661 -14.69 -0.60 -35.02
N ASN A 662 -15.39 -0.64 -36.14
CA ASN A 662 -16.86 -0.73 -36.21
C ASN A 662 -17.57 0.40 -35.45
N ASN A 663 -17.04 1.63 -35.50
CA ASN A 663 -17.53 2.77 -34.73
C ASN A 663 -17.58 2.53 -33.20
N LEU A 664 -16.82 1.55 -32.69
CA LEU A 664 -16.66 1.23 -31.27
C LEU A 664 -15.23 1.55 -30.81
N CYS A 665 -15.09 2.04 -29.58
CA CYS A 665 -13.77 2.16 -28.98
C CYS A 665 -13.19 0.77 -28.70
N LYS A 666 -11.87 0.69 -28.49
CA LYS A 666 -11.15 -0.56 -28.18
C LYS A 666 -11.86 -1.43 -27.14
N TYR A 667 -12.36 -0.82 -26.07
CA TYR A 667 -13.03 -1.53 -24.96
C TYR A 667 -14.43 -2.04 -25.31
N HIS A 668 -15.23 -1.27 -26.05
CA HIS A 668 -16.56 -1.70 -26.48
C HIS A 668 -16.48 -2.74 -27.60
N TYR A 669 -15.48 -2.63 -28.47
CA TYR A 669 -15.19 -3.66 -29.47
C TYR A 669 -14.79 -4.99 -28.80
N GLN A 670 -13.93 -4.94 -27.77
CA GLN A 670 -13.62 -6.11 -26.95
C GLN A 670 -14.85 -6.68 -26.24
N ALA A 671 -15.72 -5.81 -25.72
CA ALA A 671 -16.99 -6.22 -25.11
C ALA A 671 -17.89 -6.96 -26.10
N LEU A 672 -18.05 -6.44 -27.32
CA LEU A 672 -18.81 -7.07 -28.40
C LEU A 672 -18.27 -8.47 -28.73
N ASN A 673 -16.96 -8.58 -28.95
CA ASN A 673 -16.31 -9.88 -29.22
C ASN A 673 -16.50 -10.86 -28.05
N THR A 674 -16.46 -10.37 -26.82
CA THR A 674 -16.68 -11.20 -25.61
C THR A 674 -18.12 -11.71 -25.55
N ILE A 675 -19.11 -10.88 -25.89
CA ILE A 675 -20.53 -11.27 -25.95
C ILE A 675 -20.73 -12.40 -26.95
N VAL A 676 -20.23 -12.25 -28.18
CA VAL A 676 -20.36 -13.25 -29.24
C VAL A 676 -19.66 -14.54 -28.86
N LYS A 677 -18.39 -14.48 -28.41
CA LYS A 677 -17.62 -15.66 -28.02
C LYS A 677 -18.27 -16.44 -26.86
N THR A 678 -18.95 -15.75 -25.96
CA THR A 678 -19.53 -16.37 -24.74
C THR A 678 -20.92 -16.98 -24.98
N TYR A 679 -21.57 -16.67 -26.11
CA TYR A 679 -22.91 -17.15 -26.42
C TYR A 679 -22.99 -18.67 -26.54
N GLU A 680 -22.07 -19.30 -27.27
CA GLU A 680 -22.07 -20.75 -27.45
C GLU A 680 -22.05 -21.50 -26.12
N GLU A 681 -21.28 -20.96 -25.16
CA GLU A 681 -21.21 -21.53 -23.83
C GLU A 681 -22.52 -21.32 -23.03
N TRP A 682 -23.18 -20.17 -23.18
CA TRP A 682 -24.50 -19.93 -22.59
C TRP A 682 -25.59 -20.80 -23.21
N LYS A 683 -25.59 -20.96 -24.54
CA LYS A 683 -26.50 -21.84 -25.28
C LYS A 683 -26.34 -23.28 -24.81
N ARG A 684 -25.09 -23.78 -24.70
CA ARG A 684 -24.79 -25.12 -24.18
C ARG A 684 -25.27 -25.33 -22.73
N ARG A 685 -25.07 -24.34 -21.86
CA ARG A 685 -25.38 -24.46 -20.42
C ARG A 685 -26.85 -24.24 -20.06
N GLU A 686 -27.50 -23.29 -20.71
CA GLU A 686 -28.87 -22.86 -20.38
C GLU A 686 -29.91 -23.33 -21.39
N GLY A 687 -29.52 -23.59 -22.65
CA GLY A 687 -30.44 -23.89 -23.75
C GLY A 687 -31.25 -22.68 -24.19
N VAL A 688 -30.62 -21.49 -24.25
CA VAL A 688 -31.26 -20.23 -24.65
C VAL A 688 -30.83 -19.80 -26.04
N ASP A 689 -31.76 -19.19 -26.77
CA ASP A 689 -31.46 -18.44 -28.00
C ASP A 689 -30.70 -17.14 -27.70
N TRP A 690 -30.34 -16.43 -28.77
CA TRP A 690 -29.55 -15.20 -28.72
C TRP A 690 -30.22 -14.08 -27.93
N ASP A 691 -31.51 -13.82 -28.14
CA ASP A 691 -32.22 -12.70 -27.51
C ASP A 691 -32.43 -12.95 -26.02
N LYS A 692 -32.73 -14.19 -25.65
CA LYS A 692 -32.83 -14.62 -24.26
C LYS A 692 -31.47 -14.64 -23.56
N TYR A 693 -30.38 -14.96 -24.26
CA TYR A 693 -29.02 -14.79 -23.76
C TYR A 693 -28.72 -13.32 -23.43
N LEU A 694 -28.89 -12.41 -24.40
CA LEU A 694 -28.63 -10.98 -24.23
C LEU A 694 -29.44 -10.37 -23.08
N SER A 695 -30.74 -10.66 -23.04
CA SER A 695 -31.62 -10.19 -21.96
C SER A 695 -31.26 -10.76 -20.59
N SER A 696 -30.76 -12.00 -20.53
CA SER A 696 -30.31 -12.64 -19.29
C SER A 696 -29.05 -11.97 -18.74
N ILE A 697 -27.99 -11.84 -19.55
CA ILE A 697 -26.73 -11.25 -19.08
C ILE A 697 -26.88 -9.76 -18.75
N LYS A 698 -27.74 -9.01 -19.46
CA LYS A 698 -28.03 -7.59 -19.17
C LYS A 698 -28.61 -7.38 -17.76
N LYS A 699 -29.43 -8.31 -17.27
CA LYS A 699 -30.08 -8.22 -15.95
C LYS A 699 -29.16 -8.55 -14.78
N LEU A 700 -28.03 -9.23 -15.02
CA LEU A 700 -27.13 -9.66 -13.95
C LEU A 700 -26.24 -8.50 -13.46
N LYS A 701 -26.31 -8.20 -12.15
CA LYS A 701 -25.46 -7.19 -11.50
C LYS A 701 -23.95 -7.48 -11.60
N SER A 702 -23.58 -8.72 -11.88
CA SER A 702 -22.19 -9.16 -12.05
C SER A 702 -21.66 -8.94 -13.47
N THR A 703 -22.53 -8.70 -14.45
CA THR A 703 -22.11 -8.41 -15.83
C THR A 703 -21.36 -7.10 -15.90
N GLY A 704 -20.25 -7.12 -16.64
CA GLY A 704 -19.36 -5.99 -16.80
C GLY A 704 -20.06 -4.79 -17.44
N LYS A 705 -19.71 -3.59 -17.00
CA LYS A 705 -20.36 -2.35 -17.46
C LYS A 705 -20.30 -2.18 -18.98
N TRP A 706 -19.16 -2.46 -19.60
CA TRP A 706 -19.01 -2.30 -21.06
C TRP A 706 -19.81 -3.35 -21.84
N ILE A 707 -19.98 -4.54 -21.28
CA ILE A 707 -20.87 -5.57 -21.82
C ILE A 707 -22.31 -5.04 -21.83
N VAL A 708 -22.80 -4.53 -20.69
CA VAL A 708 -24.18 -3.99 -20.58
C VAL A 708 -24.42 -2.85 -21.57
N GLU A 709 -23.46 -1.93 -21.72
CA GLU A 709 -23.55 -0.79 -22.65
C GLU A 709 -23.65 -1.26 -24.12
N VAL A 710 -22.89 -2.29 -24.52
CA VAL A 710 -22.98 -2.88 -25.87
C VAL A 710 -24.35 -3.52 -26.09
N ILE A 711 -24.85 -4.31 -25.12
CA ILE A 711 -26.15 -5.01 -25.27
C ILE A 711 -27.31 -4.01 -25.36
N GLN A 712 -27.27 -2.94 -24.56
CA GLN A 712 -28.30 -1.90 -24.60
C GLN A 712 -28.41 -1.19 -25.96
N ASN A 713 -27.35 -1.22 -26.76
CA ASN A 713 -27.27 -0.55 -28.05
C ASN A 713 -27.01 -1.54 -29.20
N PHE A 714 -27.29 -2.83 -29.00
CA PHE A 714 -26.91 -3.89 -29.94
C PHE A 714 -27.54 -3.71 -31.32
N GLU A 715 -28.81 -3.29 -31.38
CA GLU A 715 -29.49 -3.01 -32.65
C GLU A 715 -28.83 -1.84 -33.40
N LYS A 716 -28.49 -0.74 -32.71
CA LYS A 716 -27.74 0.38 -33.32
C LYS A 716 -26.40 -0.07 -33.90
N ILE A 717 -25.72 -1.00 -33.22
CA ILE A 717 -24.45 -1.58 -33.68
C ILE A 717 -24.69 -2.43 -34.94
N LYS A 718 -25.70 -3.30 -34.98
CA LYS A 718 -26.04 -4.09 -36.18
C LYS A 718 -26.27 -3.21 -37.41
N TYR A 719 -27.13 -2.20 -37.29
CA TYR A 719 -27.47 -1.31 -38.41
C TYR A 719 -26.30 -0.49 -38.95
N SER A 720 -25.26 -0.25 -38.13
CA SER A 720 -24.05 0.44 -38.58
C SER A 720 -23.07 -0.45 -39.34
N HIS A 721 -23.31 -1.76 -39.44
CA HIS A 721 -22.49 -2.71 -40.19
C HIS A 721 -23.12 -3.11 -41.53
N SER A 722 -24.43 -2.85 -41.68
CA SER A 722 -25.19 -3.05 -42.92
C SER A 722 -25.16 -1.82 -43.85
N LYS A 723 -24.48 -0.75 -43.45
CA LYS A 723 -24.06 0.40 -44.26
C LYS A 723 -22.55 0.45 -44.24
#